data_AF-A0A011U8B5-F1
#
_entry.id   AF-A0A011U8B5-F1
#
_cell.length_a   1.000
_cell.length_b   1.000
_cell.length_c   1.000
_cell.angle_alpha   90.00
_cell.angle_beta   90.00
_cell.angle_gamma   90.00
#
_symmetry.space_group_name_H-M   'P 1'
#
loop_
_entity.id
_entity.type
_entity.pdbx_description
1 polymer ?
#
loop_
_entity_poly.entity_id
_entity_poly.type
_entity_poly.pdbx_seq_one_letter_code
_entity_poly.pdbx_strand_id
1 'polypeptide(L)'
;MAIAHFSASIISRGDGRSAVLSAAYRHCAKMEFEREARTVDYTRKIGLLHEEFMVPEDAPDWLRQMIADRSVAEASQDFWNKVEAFEKRSDAQLAKDINFALPLELTPEQNIAFVRDFLATEILSRGMVADWVYHDNPGNPHVHLMMTLRPLTEDGFGAKKVAVLGEDGQPVRTKAGKILYELWAGGTDDFNAVRDAWFERLNHHLALNGIALRVDGRSYGKQGIALMPTIHLGVGAKAMDRKAQALGERLELERLEIFEARRAENARRIAQYPELVLDLISREKSVFNERDVAKVLHRYVDDAGLFQNLLARVLQSPEILRLQREQVSLATGRREPAKLTTQELIRIEAGMASRAIWLSRRSSHGVSSTVLEHSFARHEHLSAEQRAAIERVAGNARIAAIVGRAGAGKTTMMKAAREAWESGGYRVVGGTLAGKAAEGLEKEAGITSRTLSSWELRWRQDRDRLDEKTIFVLDEAGMVSSRQMALFVEAVSKAGAKLVLVGDPDQLQPIEAGAAFRAITERIGYAELGLIYRQREIWMRQASSDLAGGRIGAALAAYDDAGMVRTEWSREEAIASLISDWNRDYDPTRTALILAHRRADVRMLNERARDKLVERGIVGEGFAFRTEDGSRNFAAGDQIVFLKNEGSLGVKNGMLARVVNASAGRIVAAIGEGDDCREVVVEQRFYANVDHGYATTVHKSQGATVDSVKVLASRTLDRHLTYVALTRHRDDAQLYVGLSEYTQRGGILVDHGVAPYEDKPDNRNSYFVTLEASDGRQNTIWGVDLERAMKEAAPEIGDRIGLEHKGSQPVVLPNGQTVERYAWKVVDVRAHVLERLVERLSRDASKETTLDYAGASAYRAALRFAENRGLNLINVARTIVRDRLNWTVRQKQRLANLGSRLVALAGRLGLVSGSARRTPSSQINEIEPMVAGITIFPKSVEQAAENKLAADPTLKAQWEDVSTRFRLVYAQPEAAFSAINVDAMLKDPALAKATVEKIVADPEGFGALKGKTGLLASRTDKQDRETARLNAPALARNLENYMRQRAEAERKHEAEERARRLKVSVDIPALSDHAKQVLERVRDAIDRNDLPAALGFALADRIAKAEIDTFNKAVSERFGERSLLSHAAKDASGSPFEKQAFGMSPGERQKLATAWPMMRAGQQLAAHERTVQALKETEALRQSQRQSQVLK
;
A
#
# COMPACT_ATOMS: atom_id res chain seq x y z
N MET A 1 -4.02 -7.22 -6.04
CA MET A 1 -4.14 -6.18 -5.00
C MET A 1 -4.14 -6.89 -3.67
N ALA A 2 -3.74 -6.23 -2.58
CA ALA A 2 -3.91 -6.72 -1.23
C ALA A 2 -5.37 -7.13 -1.00
N ILE A 3 -5.61 -8.44 -0.94
CA ILE A 3 -6.94 -9.01 -0.72
C ILE A 3 -7.00 -9.61 0.68
N ALA A 4 -8.13 -9.42 1.33
CA ALA A 4 -8.44 -10.03 2.60
C ALA A 4 -8.84 -11.51 2.39
N HIS A 5 -7.85 -12.41 2.32
CA HIS A 5 -8.12 -13.85 2.33
C HIS A 5 -7.27 -14.59 3.35
N PHE A 6 -7.95 -15.25 4.29
CA PHE A 6 -7.36 -16.10 5.31
C PHE A 6 -8.38 -17.20 5.65
N SER A 7 -8.01 -18.46 5.41
CA SER A 7 -8.87 -19.62 5.65
C SER A 7 -8.11 -20.73 6.34
N ALA A 8 -8.80 -21.54 7.14
CA ALA A 8 -8.25 -22.73 7.78
C ALA A 8 -9.12 -23.94 7.50
N SER A 9 -8.48 -25.10 7.38
CA SER A 9 -9.11 -26.40 7.30
C SER A 9 -8.30 -27.46 8.04
N ILE A 10 -8.88 -28.63 8.26
CA ILE A 10 -8.19 -29.77 8.88
C ILE A 10 -7.92 -30.83 7.81
N ILE A 11 -6.70 -31.36 7.78
CA ILE A 11 -6.34 -32.54 7.01
C ILE A 11 -6.70 -33.75 7.88
N SER A 12 -7.73 -34.50 7.49
CA SER A 12 -8.23 -35.65 8.22
C SER A 12 -8.18 -36.90 7.38
N ARG A 13 -7.74 -38.00 7.98
CA ARG A 13 -7.77 -39.34 7.38
C ARG A 13 -9.19 -39.81 7.08
N GLY A 14 -10.17 -39.41 7.90
CA GLY A 14 -11.58 -39.73 7.69
C GLY A 14 -12.16 -39.13 6.40
N ASP A 15 -11.56 -38.04 5.91
CA ASP A 15 -11.94 -37.38 4.65
C ASP A 15 -11.14 -37.95 3.45
N GLY A 16 -10.41 -39.06 3.64
CA GLY A 16 -9.53 -39.65 2.63
C GLY A 16 -8.26 -38.83 2.34
N ARG A 17 -7.87 -37.92 3.23
CA ARG A 17 -6.70 -37.05 3.06
C ARG A 17 -5.52 -37.54 3.90
N SER A 18 -4.30 -37.31 3.40
CA SER A 18 -3.04 -37.58 4.11
C SER A 18 -2.23 -36.29 4.28
N ALA A 19 -1.45 -36.23 5.35
CA ALA A 19 -0.48 -35.16 5.58
C ALA A 19 0.67 -35.22 4.56
N VAL A 20 1.24 -36.39 4.32
CA VAL A 20 2.36 -36.58 3.36
C VAL A 20 1.90 -36.27 1.92
N LEU A 21 0.72 -36.76 1.51
CA LEU A 21 0.16 -36.40 0.20
C LEU A 21 -0.06 -34.88 0.06
N SER A 22 -0.55 -34.26 1.13
CA SER A 22 -0.81 -32.81 1.17
C SER A 22 0.48 -32.00 1.09
N ALA A 23 1.53 -32.43 1.79
CA ALA A 23 2.86 -31.84 1.76
C ALA A 23 3.50 -31.99 0.37
N ALA A 24 3.56 -33.21 -0.17
CA ALA A 24 4.11 -33.48 -1.50
C ALA A 24 3.48 -32.59 -2.58
N TYR A 25 2.14 -32.44 -2.54
CA TYR A 25 1.42 -31.57 -3.45
C TYR A 25 1.80 -30.09 -3.31
N ARG A 26 2.03 -29.60 -2.09
CA ARG A 26 2.36 -28.19 -1.79
C ARG A 26 3.80 -27.86 -2.15
N HIS A 27 4.75 -28.71 -1.76
CA HIS A 27 6.17 -28.56 -2.09
C HIS A 27 6.50 -28.82 -3.57
N CYS A 28 5.52 -29.26 -4.38
CA CYS A 28 5.77 -29.69 -5.75
C CYS A 28 6.92 -30.73 -5.78
N ALA A 29 6.94 -31.65 -4.81
CA ALA A 29 8.05 -32.56 -4.57
C ALA A 29 7.63 -34.01 -4.79
N LYS A 30 8.64 -34.87 -4.93
CA LYS A 30 8.47 -36.32 -4.86
C LYS A 30 8.71 -36.74 -3.41
N MET A 31 7.72 -37.36 -2.78
CA MET A 31 7.80 -37.83 -1.41
C MET A 31 7.37 -39.30 -1.28
N GLU A 32 8.06 -40.06 -0.43
CA GLU A 32 7.67 -41.41 -0.05
C GLU A 32 6.60 -41.38 1.04
N PHE A 33 5.47 -42.07 0.83
CA PHE A 33 4.43 -42.25 1.83
C PHE A 33 4.51 -43.67 2.42
N GLU A 34 5.21 -43.78 3.55
CA GLU A 34 5.61 -45.06 4.16
C GLU A 34 4.42 -45.95 4.51
N ARG A 35 3.35 -45.36 5.07
CA ARG A 35 2.16 -46.08 5.52
C ARG A 35 1.44 -46.83 4.38
N GLU A 36 1.50 -46.29 3.17
CA GLU A 36 0.89 -46.89 1.98
C GLU A 36 1.93 -47.53 1.05
N ALA A 37 3.20 -47.57 1.47
CA ALA A 37 4.33 -48.09 0.70
C ALA A 37 4.34 -47.60 -0.75
N ARG A 38 4.06 -46.30 -0.95
CA ARG A 38 4.00 -45.70 -2.28
C ARG A 38 4.72 -44.37 -2.35
N THR A 39 5.25 -44.09 -3.54
CA THR A 39 5.84 -42.80 -3.88
C THR A 39 4.80 -41.88 -4.49
N VAL A 40 4.82 -40.61 -4.09
CA VAL A 40 3.89 -39.57 -4.53
C VAL A 40 4.71 -38.49 -5.22
N ASP A 41 4.48 -38.28 -6.52
CA ASP A 41 5.31 -37.39 -7.33
C ASP A 41 4.50 -36.20 -7.87
N TYR A 42 4.80 -35.00 -7.33
CA TYR A 42 4.26 -33.73 -7.79
C TYR A 42 5.32 -32.78 -8.38
N THR A 43 6.50 -33.29 -8.75
CA THR A 43 7.61 -32.51 -9.33
C THR A 43 7.26 -31.75 -10.60
N ARG A 44 6.19 -32.18 -11.30
CA ARG A 44 5.69 -31.52 -12.52
C ARG A 44 4.81 -30.30 -12.24
N LYS A 45 4.48 -30.00 -10.99
CA LYS A 45 3.63 -28.87 -10.61
C LYS A 45 4.45 -27.57 -10.57
N ILE A 46 4.00 -26.58 -11.33
CA ILE A 46 4.66 -25.27 -11.46
C ILE A 46 4.06 -24.22 -10.51
N GLY A 47 4.81 -23.15 -10.27
CA GLY A 47 4.33 -21.98 -9.51
C GLY A 47 4.71 -21.96 -8.03
N LEU A 48 5.62 -22.84 -7.58
CA LEU A 48 6.31 -22.68 -6.30
C LEU A 48 7.36 -21.57 -6.42
N LEU A 49 7.24 -20.53 -5.61
CA LEU A 49 8.21 -19.44 -5.52
C LEU A 49 9.15 -19.57 -4.32
N HIS A 50 8.63 -20.12 -3.22
CA HIS A 50 9.38 -20.27 -1.97
C HIS A 50 8.80 -21.41 -1.16
N GLU A 51 9.65 -22.12 -0.42
CA GLU A 51 9.26 -23.16 0.53
C GLU A 51 10.10 -23.07 1.79
N GLU A 52 9.51 -23.42 2.92
CA GLU A 52 10.21 -23.42 4.20
C GLU A 52 9.56 -24.37 5.19
N PHE A 53 10.39 -25.14 5.88
CA PHE A 53 9.99 -25.97 7.00
C PHE A 53 10.57 -25.35 8.28
N MET A 54 9.73 -24.68 9.05
CA MET A 54 10.13 -23.96 10.26
C MET A 54 9.70 -24.73 11.50
N VAL A 55 10.62 -24.89 12.45
CA VAL A 55 10.36 -25.51 13.75
C VAL A 55 10.48 -24.47 14.87
N PRO A 56 9.76 -24.65 15.99
CA PRO A 56 9.92 -23.81 17.18
C PRO A 56 11.36 -23.80 17.71
N GLU A 57 11.77 -22.72 18.38
CA GLU A 57 13.10 -22.60 18.99
C GLU A 57 13.36 -23.65 20.08
N ASP A 58 12.30 -24.13 20.74
CA ASP A 58 12.30 -25.18 21.77
C ASP A 58 12.00 -26.57 21.18
N ALA A 59 12.15 -26.76 19.86
CA ALA A 59 11.94 -28.06 19.23
C ALA A 59 12.83 -29.14 19.86
N PRO A 60 12.31 -30.38 20.08
CA PRO A 60 13.06 -31.47 20.70
C PRO A 60 14.20 -31.96 19.80
N ASP A 61 15.20 -32.57 20.41
CA ASP A 61 16.45 -32.98 19.72
C ASP A 61 16.19 -33.91 18.55
N TRP A 62 15.24 -34.85 18.70
CA TRP A 62 14.88 -35.77 17.62
C TRP A 62 14.39 -35.03 16.37
N LEU A 63 13.70 -33.89 16.53
CA LEU A 63 13.18 -33.11 15.41
C LEU A 63 14.30 -32.28 14.78
N ARG A 64 15.16 -31.66 15.59
CA ARG A 64 16.34 -30.92 15.08
C ARG A 64 17.27 -31.82 14.29
N GLN A 65 17.58 -33.01 14.82
CA GLN A 65 18.42 -33.99 14.13
C GLN A 65 17.76 -34.53 12.86
N MET A 66 16.43 -34.70 12.88
CA MET A 66 15.69 -35.18 11.70
C MET A 66 15.76 -34.20 10.53
N ILE A 67 15.79 -32.88 10.78
CA ILE A 67 15.83 -31.86 9.72
C ILE A 67 17.23 -31.37 9.38
N ALA A 68 18.24 -31.66 10.21
CA ALA A 68 19.61 -31.24 9.97
C ALA A 68 20.14 -31.80 8.63
N ASP A 69 20.80 -30.95 7.85
CA ASP A 69 21.42 -31.28 6.56
C ASP A 69 20.48 -31.86 5.48
N ARG A 70 19.17 -31.67 5.64
CA ARG A 70 18.15 -32.09 4.66
C ARG A 70 17.60 -30.92 3.87
N SER A 71 17.10 -31.21 2.66
CA SER A 71 16.26 -30.25 1.94
C SER A 71 14.92 -30.03 2.67
N VAL A 72 14.27 -28.90 2.40
CA VAL A 72 12.96 -28.56 2.97
C VAL A 72 11.92 -29.65 2.70
N ALA A 73 11.88 -30.18 1.47
CA ALA A 73 10.97 -31.24 1.08
C ALA A 73 11.24 -32.57 1.82
N GLU A 74 12.52 -32.95 2.01
CA GLU A 74 12.87 -34.16 2.77
C GLU A 74 12.53 -34.02 4.27
N ALA A 75 12.78 -32.84 4.86
CA ALA A 75 12.38 -32.54 6.23
C ALA A 75 10.86 -32.62 6.42
N SER A 76 10.10 -32.03 5.49
CA SER A 76 8.63 -32.09 5.46
C SER A 76 8.13 -33.54 5.31
N GLN A 77 8.69 -34.31 4.37
CA GLN A 77 8.35 -35.72 4.15
C GLN A 77 8.48 -36.54 5.44
N ASP A 78 9.66 -36.50 6.06
CA ASP A 78 9.96 -37.33 7.22
C ASP A 78 9.10 -36.94 8.42
N PHE A 79 8.89 -35.63 8.62
CA PHE A 79 8.03 -35.15 9.68
C PHE A 79 6.58 -35.63 9.53
N TRP A 80 6.00 -35.46 8.34
CA TRP A 80 4.60 -35.84 8.12
C TRP A 80 4.40 -37.36 8.09
N ASN A 81 5.39 -38.16 7.66
CA ASN A 81 5.36 -39.60 7.82
C ASN A 81 5.33 -39.99 9.31
N LYS A 82 6.12 -39.31 10.14
CA LYS A 82 6.12 -39.52 11.59
C LYS A 82 4.76 -39.20 12.22
N VAL A 83 4.08 -38.13 11.78
CA VAL A 83 2.71 -37.80 12.20
C VAL A 83 1.71 -38.88 11.75
N GLU A 84 1.81 -39.35 10.51
CA GLU A 84 0.93 -40.40 9.94
C GLU A 84 1.06 -41.75 10.66
N ALA A 85 2.29 -42.11 11.03
CA ALA A 85 2.60 -43.32 11.80
C ALA A 85 2.12 -43.21 13.25
N PHE A 86 2.24 -42.03 13.86
CA PHE A 86 1.80 -41.77 15.22
C PHE A 86 0.27 -41.86 15.36
N GLU A 87 -0.49 -41.31 14.41
CA GLU A 87 -1.95 -41.31 14.46
C GLU A 87 -2.53 -42.66 14.02
N LYS A 88 -3.15 -43.40 14.96
CA LYS A 88 -3.66 -44.76 14.71
C LYS A 88 -5.10 -44.85 14.20
N ARG A 89 -5.96 -43.88 14.55
CA ARG A 89 -7.41 -43.93 14.22
C ARG A 89 -7.68 -43.71 12.73
N SER A 90 -8.70 -44.37 12.18
CA SER A 90 -9.11 -44.18 10.77
C SER A 90 -9.63 -42.77 10.47
N ASP A 91 -10.18 -42.08 11.46
CA ASP A 91 -10.70 -40.70 11.38
C ASP A 91 -9.74 -39.66 11.98
N ALA A 92 -8.44 -39.98 12.09
CA ALA A 92 -7.47 -39.09 12.71
C ALA A 92 -7.29 -37.77 11.94
N GLN A 93 -7.36 -36.66 12.67
CA GLN A 93 -6.94 -35.33 12.18
C GLN A 93 -5.41 -35.22 12.24
N LEU A 94 -4.76 -34.93 11.12
CA LEU A 94 -3.31 -35.05 10.96
C LEU A 94 -2.61 -33.69 11.06
N ALA A 95 -3.16 -32.69 10.39
CA ALA A 95 -2.60 -31.34 10.35
C ALA A 95 -3.70 -30.28 10.22
N LYS A 96 -3.40 -29.05 10.64
CA LYS A 96 -4.21 -27.87 10.31
C LYS A 96 -3.58 -27.18 9.11
N ASP A 97 -4.39 -26.88 8.11
CA ASP A 97 -3.97 -26.25 6.86
C ASP A 97 -4.57 -24.85 6.81
N ILE A 98 -3.71 -23.84 6.83
CA ILE A 98 -4.09 -22.44 6.66
C ILE A 98 -3.69 -22.02 5.25
N ASN A 99 -4.62 -21.36 4.55
CA ASN A 99 -4.36 -20.74 3.27
C ASN A 99 -4.70 -19.26 3.33
N PHE A 100 -3.77 -18.42 2.90
CA PHE A 100 -3.97 -16.98 2.83
C PHE A 100 -3.32 -16.37 1.60
N ALA A 101 -3.90 -15.28 1.11
CA ALA A 101 -3.41 -14.57 -0.07
C ALA A 101 -2.33 -13.56 0.31
N LEU A 102 -1.45 -13.23 -0.64
CA LEU A 102 -0.43 -12.20 -0.47
C LEU A 102 -0.75 -10.96 -1.33
N PRO A 103 -0.35 -9.75 -0.91
CA PRO A 103 -0.54 -8.55 -1.71
C PRO A 103 0.35 -8.54 -2.96
N LEU A 104 -0.19 -8.01 -4.07
CA LEU A 104 0.58 -7.77 -5.31
C LEU A 104 1.42 -6.49 -5.22
N GLU A 105 1.13 -5.64 -4.24
CA GLU A 105 1.85 -4.40 -3.99
C GLU A 105 3.19 -4.64 -3.32
N LEU A 106 3.40 -5.81 -2.72
CA LEU A 106 4.68 -6.26 -2.21
C LEU A 106 5.39 -7.11 -3.26
N THR A 107 6.71 -6.98 -3.35
CA THR A 107 7.55 -7.90 -4.14
C THR A 107 7.52 -9.30 -3.52
N PRO A 108 7.88 -10.37 -4.28
CA PRO A 108 7.97 -11.71 -3.72
C PRO A 108 8.83 -11.79 -2.45
N GLU A 109 9.95 -11.07 -2.42
CA GLU A 109 10.86 -11.03 -1.26
C GLU A 109 10.22 -10.34 -0.06
N GLN A 110 9.48 -9.23 -0.30
CA GLN A 110 8.72 -8.54 0.74
C GLN A 110 7.57 -9.41 1.27
N ASN A 111 6.93 -10.19 0.41
CA ASN A 111 5.90 -11.16 0.80
C ASN A 111 6.50 -12.31 1.62
N ILE A 112 7.66 -12.84 1.26
CA ILE A 112 8.37 -13.86 2.06
C ILE A 112 8.72 -13.31 3.44
N ALA A 113 9.25 -12.08 3.51
CA ALA A 113 9.55 -11.42 4.78
C ALA A 113 8.28 -11.22 5.64
N PHE A 114 7.15 -10.86 5.02
CA PHE A 114 5.85 -10.79 5.69
C PHE A 114 5.42 -12.13 6.27
N VAL A 115 5.50 -13.21 5.50
CA VAL A 115 5.07 -14.53 5.94
C VAL A 115 5.95 -15.02 7.08
N ARG A 116 7.27 -14.91 6.97
CA ARG A 116 8.20 -15.28 8.05
C ARG A 116 7.91 -14.53 9.35
N ASP A 117 7.69 -13.21 9.29
CA ASP A 117 7.33 -12.39 10.45
C ASP A 117 6.01 -12.85 11.10
N PHE A 118 5.01 -13.17 10.28
CA PHE A 118 3.73 -13.72 10.75
C PHE A 118 3.89 -15.10 11.41
N LEU A 119 4.61 -16.04 10.77
CA LEU A 119 4.77 -17.41 11.28
C LEU A 119 5.58 -17.46 12.56
N ALA A 120 6.67 -16.70 12.65
CA ALA A 120 7.47 -16.62 13.86
C ALA A 120 6.62 -16.13 15.04
N THR A 121 5.85 -15.05 14.84
CA THR A 121 5.07 -14.43 15.91
C THR A 121 3.86 -15.26 16.33
N GLU A 122 3.11 -15.83 15.37
CA GLU A 122 1.79 -16.40 15.65
C GLU A 122 1.76 -17.93 15.70
N ILE A 123 2.73 -18.61 15.09
CA ILE A 123 2.72 -20.07 14.95
C ILE A 123 3.86 -20.70 15.76
N LEU A 124 5.12 -20.34 15.47
CA LEU A 124 6.29 -20.94 16.13
C LEU A 124 6.31 -20.61 17.63
N SER A 125 5.93 -19.38 18.01
CA SER A 125 5.81 -18.98 19.42
C SER A 125 4.79 -19.77 20.25
N ARG A 126 3.94 -20.59 19.59
CA ARG A 126 2.97 -21.48 20.24
C ARG A 126 3.45 -22.95 20.28
N GLY A 127 4.72 -23.20 19.96
CA GLY A 127 5.31 -24.55 19.91
C GLY A 127 4.81 -25.38 18.73
N MET A 128 4.29 -24.75 17.67
CA MET A 128 3.79 -25.43 16.47
C MET A 128 4.84 -25.44 15.37
N VAL A 129 4.99 -26.57 14.68
CA VAL A 129 5.75 -26.62 13.41
C VAL A 129 4.96 -25.88 12.34
N ALA A 130 5.66 -25.10 11.52
CA ALA A 130 5.10 -24.37 10.39
C ALA A 130 5.78 -24.83 9.09
N ASP A 131 5.09 -25.69 8.35
CA ASP A 131 5.50 -26.14 7.03
C ASP A 131 4.75 -25.35 5.95
N TRP A 132 5.44 -24.44 5.26
CA TRP A 132 4.77 -23.51 4.37
C TRP A 132 5.40 -23.36 3.00
N VAL A 133 4.53 -23.09 2.03
CA VAL A 133 4.90 -22.85 0.65
C VAL A 133 4.24 -21.58 0.13
N TYR A 134 5.02 -20.76 -0.56
CA TYR A 134 4.54 -19.63 -1.34
C TYR A 134 4.36 -20.10 -2.78
N HIS A 135 3.12 -20.12 -3.23
CA HIS A 135 2.81 -20.25 -4.64
C HIS A 135 2.45 -18.91 -5.28
N ASP A 136 2.91 -18.68 -6.50
CA ASP A 136 2.35 -17.67 -7.38
C ASP A 136 2.06 -18.30 -8.74
N ASN A 137 0.79 -18.59 -8.95
CA ASN A 137 0.28 -18.76 -10.30
C ASN A 137 -0.10 -17.37 -10.80
N PRO A 138 0.23 -16.97 -12.04
CA PRO A 138 0.19 -15.58 -12.50
C PRO A 138 -0.92 -14.72 -11.88
N GLY A 139 -0.54 -13.82 -10.97
CA GLY A 139 -1.46 -12.88 -10.32
C GLY A 139 -2.25 -13.42 -9.12
N ASN A 140 -1.90 -14.61 -8.62
CA ASN A 140 -2.52 -15.24 -7.45
C ASN A 140 -1.44 -15.71 -6.44
N PRO A 141 -0.69 -14.76 -5.85
CA PRO A 141 0.28 -15.09 -4.83
C PRO A 141 -0.45 -15.51 -3.55
N HIS A 142 -0.17 -16.71 -3.05
CA HIS A 142 -0.79 -17.26 -1.86
C HIS A 142 0.14 -18.23 -1.14
N VAL A 143 -0.11 -18.40 0.15
CA VAL A 143 0.62 -19.32 1.01
C VAL A 143 -0.29 -20.49 1.37
N HIS A 144 0.27 -21.69 1.33
CA HIS A 144 -0.24 -22.81 2.10
C HIS A 144 0.66 -23.04 3.31
N LEU A 145 0.07 -23.17 4.49
CA LEU A 145 0.74 -23.40 5.75
C LEU A 145 0.12 -24.63 6.41
N MET A 146 0.89 -25.70 6.53
CA MET A 146 0.54 -26.86 7.32
C MET A 146 1.17 -26.73 8.71
N MET A 147 0.37 -26.98 9.75
CA MET A 147 0.82 -26.91 11.14
C MET A 147 0.35 -28.10 11.96
N THR A 148 1.10 -28.39 13.02
CA THR A 148 0.84 -29.49 13.95
C THR A 148 -0.44 -29.29 14.75
N LEU A 149 -1.14 -30.39 15.04
CA LEU A 149 -2.32 -30.42 15.91
C LEU A 149 -2.02 -30.90 17.34
N ARG A 150 -0.76 -31.27 17.60
CA ARG A 150 -0.28 -31.81 18.88
C ARG A 150 1.02 -31.11 19.27
N PRO A 151 1.26 -30.94 20.58
CA PRO A 151 2.54 -30.45 21.07
C PRO A 151 3.65 -31.45 20.73
N LEU A 152 4.84 -30.91 20.49
CA LEU A 152 6.08 -31.69 20.41
C LEU A 152 6.56 -32.01 21.83
N THR A 153 7.08 -33.21 22.02
CA THR A 153 7.65 -33.71 23.28
C THR A 153 8.96 -34.45 22.98
N GLU A 154 9.80 -34.66 23.99
CA GLU A 154 11.06 -35.41 23.83
C GLU A 154 10.86 -36.81 23.24
N ASP A 155 9.74 -37.47 23.58
CA ASP A 155 9.42 -38.82 23.12
C ASP A 155 8.52 -38.86 21.87
N GLY A 156 8.21 -37.72 21.25
CA GLY A 156 7.36 -37.63 20.05
C GLY A 156 6.21 -36.62 20.17
N PHE A 157 4.97 -37.01 19.88
CA PHE A 157 3.81 -36.10 19.88
C PHE A 157 2.92 -36.27 21.12
N GLY A 158 2.54 -35.16 21.76
CA GLY A 158 1.68 -35.17 22.95
C GLY A 158 0.17 -35.30 22.67
N ALA A 159 -0.66 -35.10 23.69
CA ALA A 159 -2.11 -35.23 23.59
C ALA A 159 -2.76 -34.04 22.84
N LYS A 160 -3.75 -34.31 21.97
CA LYS A 160 -4.58 -33.27 21.30
C LYS A 160 -5.42 -32.46 22.28
N LYS A 161 -5.96 -33.18 23.28
CA LYS A 161 -6.69 -32.59 24.40
C LYS A 161 -5.71 -32.49 25.54
N VAL A 162 -5.28 -31.27 25.81
CA VAL A 162 -4.43 -30.99 26.95
C VAL A 162 -5.32 -30.61 28.11
N ALA A 163 -4.97 -31.11 29.30
CA ALA A 163 -5.62 -30.64 30.51
C ALA A 163 -5.40 -29.14 30.60
N VAL A 164 -6.47 -28.39 30.85
CA VAL A 164 -6.32 -27.00 31.25
C VAL A 164 -5.65 -27.06 32.61
N LEU A 165 -4.38 -26.68 32.68
CA LEU A 165 -3.64 -26.68 33.94
C LEU A 165 -4.04 -25.44 34.74
N GLY A 166 -4.28 -25.66 36.03
CA GLY A 166 -4.49 -24.63 37.02
C GLY A 166 -3.15 -24.14 37.55
N GLU A 167 -3.25 -23.28 38.55
CA GLU A 167 -2.15 -22.54 39.16
C GLU A 167 -0.97 -23.38 39.67
N ASP A 168 -1.28 -24.58 40.13
CA ASP A 168 -0.41 -25.54 40.81
C ASP A 168 0.20 -26.58 39.85
N GLY A 169 0.01 -26.38 38.54
CA GLY A 169 0.34 -27.37 37.52
C GLY A 169 -0.60 -28.58 37.54
N GLN A 170 -1.68 -28.55 38.33
CA GLN A 170 -2.68 -29.62 38.37
C GLN A 170 -3.83 -29.34 37.39
N PRO A 171 -4.50 -30.37 36.87
CA PRO A 171 -5.62 -30.18 35.94
C PRO A 171 -6.83 -29.48 36.58
N VAL A 172 -7.27 -28.35 36.01
CA VAL A 172 -8.49 -27.62 36.39
C VAL A 172 -9.69 -28.56 36.31
N ARG A 173 -10.55 -28.57 37.33
CA ARG A 173 -11.77 -29.40 37.36
C ARG A 173 -13.03 -28.55 37.26
N THR A 174 -14.02 -29.05 36.53
CA THR A 174 -15.38 -28.50 36.41
C THR A 174 -16.15 -28.59 37.74
N LYS A 175 -17.28 -27.88 37.86
CA LYS A 175 -18.18 -27.96 39.05
C LYS A 175 -18.67 -29.39 39.37
N ALA A 176 -18.60 -30.31 38.42
CA ALA A 176 -18.94 -31.73 38.58
C ALA A 176 -17.71 -32.62 38.90
N GLY A 177 -16.54 -32.04 39.21
CA GLY A 177 -15.32 -32.75 39.60
C GLY A 177 -14.50 -33.35 38.45
N LYS A 178 -14.91 -33.17 37.19
CA LYS A 178 -14.20 -33.67 35.99
C LYS A 178 -13.12 -32.69 35.53
N ILE A 179 -11.96 -33.20 35.11
CA ILE A 179 -10.88 -32.38 34.53
C ILE A 179 -11.38 -31.67 33.26
N LEU A 180 -11.09 -30.37 33.17
CA LEU A 180 -11.34 -29.51 32.02
C LEU A 180 -10.21 -29.71 31.01
N TYR A 181 -10.59 -30.01 29.77
CA TYR A 181 -9.66 -30.20 28.67
C TYR A 181 -9.98 -29.23 27.56
N GLU A 182 -8.95 -28.81 26.84
CA GLU A 182 -9.07 -27.98 25.65
C GLU A 182 -8.25 -28.56 24.49
N LEU A 183 -8.49 -28.07 23.28
CA LEU A 183 -7.68 -28.41 22.13
C LEU A 183 -6.40 -27.58 22.15
N TRP A 184 -5.25 -28.26 22.17
CA TRP A 184 -3.94 -27.58 22.16
C TRP A 184 -3.76 -26.68 20.92
N ALA A 185 -4.27 -27.10 19.77
CA ALA A 185 -4.20 -26.34 18.51
C ALA A 185 -5.19 -25.15 18.42
N GLY A 186 -5.89 -24.84 19.52
CA GLY A 186 -6.84 -23.74 19.63
C GLY A 186 -8.21 -24.00 18.99
N GLY A 187 -9.19 -23.19 19.41
CA GLY A 187 -10.56 -23.18 18.90
C GLY A 187 -10.85 -22.06 17.89
N THR A 188 -12.13 -21.70 17.74
CA THR A 188 -12.58 -20.64 16.83
C THR A 188 -12.06 -19.25 17.23
N ASP A 189 -11.97 -18.98 18.52
CA ASP A 189 -11.51 -17.67 19.02
C ASP A 189 -10.00 -17.49 18.78
N ASP A 190 -9.19 -18.53 19.05
CA ASP A 190 -7.77 -18.55 18.69
C ASP A 190 -7.55 -18.34 17.18
N PHE A 191 -8.40 -18.94 16.34
CA PHE A 191 -8.35 -18.71 14.90
C PHE A 191 -8.65 -17.26 14.52
N ASN A 192 -9.65 -16.62 15.16
CA ASN A 192 -9.94 -15.21 14.91
C ASN A 192 -8.78 -14.31 15.35
N ALA A 193 -8.14 -14.61 16.48
CA ALA A 193 -6.95 -13.88 16.95
C ALA A 193 -5.79 -13.98 15.94
N VAL A 194 -5.46 -15.19 15.48
CA VAL A 194 -4.41 -15.42 14.46
C VAL A 194 -4.76 -14.71 13.14
N ARG A 195 -6.03 -14.71 12.73
CA ARG A 195 -6.48 -14.00 11.52
C ARG A 195 -6.35 -12.49 11.67
N ASP A 196 -6.75 -11.94 12.80
CA ASP A 196 -6.71 -10.50 13.04
C ASP A 196 -5.24 -10.02 13.17
N ALA A 197 -4.36 -10.85 13.75
CA ALA A 197 -2.92 -10.65 13.73
C ALA A 197 -2.34 -10.67 12.30
N TRP A 198 -2.81 -11.57 11.43
CA TRP A 198 -2.42 -11.59 10.02
C TRP A 198 -2.74 -10.27 9.30
N PHE A 199 -3.94 -9.70 9.49
CA PHE A 199 -4.32 -8.40 8.90
C PHE A 199 -3.43 -7.27 9.40
N GLU A 200 -3.11 -7.28 10.69
CA GLU A 200 -2.20 -6.31 11.27
C GLU A 200 -0.80 -6.40 10.63
N ARG A 201 -0.26 -7.61 10.49
CA ARG A 201 1.04 -7.86 9.86
C ARG A 201 1.07 -7.46 8.40
N LEU A 202 0.02 -7.76 7.65
CA LEU A 202 -0.11 -7.35 6.26
C LEU A 202 -0.03 -5.82 6.13
N ASN A 203 -0.82 -5.10 6.94
CA ASN A 203 -0.82 -3.64 6.96
C ASN A 203 0.52 -3.06 7.37
N HIS A 204 1.21 -3.72 8.29
CA HIS A 204 2.56 -3.38 8.70
C HIS A 204 3.56 -3.50 7.54
N HIS A 205 3.54 -4.61 6.79
CA HIS A 205 4.44 -4.81 5.65
C HIS A 205 4.11 -3.89 4.46
N LEU A 206 2.85 -3.51 4.26
CA LEU A 206 2.49 -2.46 3.31
C LEU A 206 3.09 -1.11 3.71
N ALA A 207 2.97 -0.73 4.99
CA ALA A 207 3.56 0.50 5.50
C ALA A 207 5.11 0.49 5.42
N LEU A 208 5.76 -0.65 5.72
CA LEU A 208 7.24 -0.79 5.68
C LEU A 208 7.79 -0.44 4.30
N ASN A 209 7.03 -0.81 3.28
CA ASN A 209 7.40 -0.63 1.88
C ASN A 209 6.83 0.68 1.31
N GLY A 210 6.33 1.57 2.19
CA GLY A 210 5.89 2.91 1.82
C GLY A 210 4.58 2.95 1.06
N ILE A 211 3.75 1.94 1.21
CA ILE A 211 2.46 1.81 0.55
C ILE A 211 1.40 2.25 1.55
N ALA A 212 0.76 3.39 1.29
CA ALA A 212 -0.27 3.97 2.16
C ALA A 212 -1.62 3.21 2.16
N LEU A 213 -1.65 1.97 1.66
CA LEU A 213 -2.84 1.12 1.65
C LEU A 213 -2.98 0.44 3.01
N ARG A 214 -4.23 0.34 3.50
CA ARG A 214 -4.59 -0.50 4.64
C ARG A 214 -5.71 -1.45 4.23
N VAL A 215 -5.69 -2.66 4.80
CA VAL A 215 -6.65 -3.74 4.58
C VAL A 215 -7.47 -3.89 5.86
N ASP A 216 -8.79 -3.73 5.76
CA ASP A 216 -9.73 -3.95 6.85
C ASP A 216 -10.20 -5.41 6.87
N GLY A 217 -10.00 -6.09 8.00
CA GLY A 217 -10.40 -7.49 8.21
C GLY A 217 -11.89 -7.71 8.53
N ARG A 218 -12.67 -6.64 8.75
CA ARG A 218 -14.12 -6.74 8.98
C ARG A 218 -14.85 -7.20 7.72
N SER A 219 -15.97 -7.91 7.87
CA SER A 219 -16.80 -8.28 6.72
C SER A 219 -17.40 -7.05 6.03
N TYR A 220 -17.65 -7.14 4.72
CA TYR A 220 -18.34 -6.09 3.96
C TYR A 220 -19.68 -5.69 4.59
N GLY A 221 -20.44 -6.62 5.18
CA GLY A 221 -21.66 -6.31 5.92
C GLY A 221 -21.42 -5.43 7.16
N LYS A 222 -20.40 -5.73 7.98
CA LYS A 222 -20.01 -4.87 9.13
C LYS A 222 -19.47 -3.52 8.67
N GLN A 223 -18.93 -3.48 7.46
CA GLN A 223 -18.54 -2.24 6.80
C GLN A 223 -19.72 -1.59 6.07
N GLY A 224 -20.94 -2.14 6.00
CA GLY A 224 -22.03 -1.52 5.23
C GLY A 224 -21.81 -1.45 3.71
N ILE A 225 -21.02 -2.36 3.15
CA ILE A 225 -20.75 -2.50 1.71
C ILE A 225 -21.65 -3.61 1.16
N ALA A 226 -22.43 -3.31 0.12
CA ALA A 226 -23.39 -4.24 -0.48
C ALA A 226 -22.77 -5.24 -1.49
N LEU A 227 -21.50 -5.59 -1.30
CA LEU A 227 -20.80 -6.62 -2.06
C LEU A 227 -20.71 -7.91 -1.24
N MET A 228 -20.70 -9.04 -1.94
CA MET A 228 -20.46 -10.34 -1.32
C MET A 228 -18.97 -10.54 -1.11
N PRO A 229 -18.51 -10.97 0.08
CA PRO A 229 -17.12 -11.39 0.24
C PRO A 229 -16.83 -12.56 -0.71
N THR A 230 -15.86 -12.40 -1.61
CA THR A 230 -15.41 -13.50 -2.48
C THR A 230 -14.83 -14.62 -1.62
N ILE A 231 -15.11 -15.88 -1.97
CA ILE A 231 -14.39 -17.01 -1.35
C ILE A 231 -12.98 -17.12 -1.95
N HIS A 232 -12.20 -18.10 -1.53
CA HIS A 232 -10.90 -18.36 -2.15
C HIS A 232 -10.93 -19.62 -2.97
N LEU A 233 -10.19 -19.55 -4.08
CA LEU A 233 -10.01 -20.67 -4.99
C LEU A 233 -8.69 -21.36 -4.68
N GLY A 234 -8.79 -22.52 -4.04
CA GLY A 234 -7.66 -23.43 -3.96
C GLY A 234 -7.23 -23.90 -5.35
N VAL A 235 -5.92 -24.10 -5.53
CA VAL A 235 -5.29 -24.51 -6.79
C VAL A 235 -5.85 -25.83 -7.34
N GLY A 236 -6.30 -26.73 -6.46
CA GLY A 236 -6.91 -28.01 -6.83
C GLY A 236 -8.23 -27.86 -7.59
N ALA A 237 -9.07 -26.88 -7.24
CA ALA A 237 -10.28 -26.60 -7.99
C ALA A 237 -9.93 -26.09 -9.40
N LYS A 238 -9.03 -25.10 -9.52
CA LYS A 238 -8.57 -24.57 -10.82
C LYS A 238 -7.78 -25.58 -11.69
N ALA A 239 -7.16 -26.59 -11.07
CA ALA A 239 -6.47 -27.66 -11.77
C ALA A 239 -7.43 -28.75 -12.24
N MET A 240 -8.45 -29.09 -11.45
CA MET A 240 -9.52 -30.01 -11.84
C MET A 240 -10.38 -29.42 -12.96
N ASP A 241 -10.70 -28.12 -12.93
CA ASP A 241 -11.37 -27.42 -14.03
C ASP A 241 -10.53 -27.41 -15.31
N ARG A 242 -9.22 -27.08 -15.22
CA ARG A 242 -8.29 -27.20 -16.37
C ARG A 242 -8.19 -28.62 -16.93
N LYS A 243 -8.22 -29.65 -16.07
CA LYS A 243 -8.17 -31.06 -16.49
C LYS A 243 -9.50 -31.51 -17.10
N ALA A 244 -10.64 -31.03 -16.59
CA ALA A 244 -11.97 -31.25 -17.12
C ALA A 244 -12.13 -30.62 -18.52
N GLN A 245 -11.71 -29.35 -18.67
CA GLN A 245 -11.67 -28.65 -19.95
C GLN A 245 -10.74 -29.33 -20.97
N ALA A 246 -9.59 -29.86 -20.54
CA ALA A 246 -8.68 -30.62 -21.39
C ALA A 246 -9.22 -32.00 -21.82
N LEU A 247 -10.17 -32.57 -21.06
CA LEU A 247 -10.83 -33.85 -21.34
C LEU A 247 -12.22 -33.68 -21.99
N GLY A 248 -12.72 -32.46 -22.16
CA GLY A 248 -14.06 -32.19 -22.69
C GLY A 248 -15.21 -32.52 -21.72
N GLU A 249 -14.91 -32.78 -20.44
CA GLU A 249 -15.90 -33.06 -19.40
C GLU A 249 -16.15 -31.81 -18.54
N ARG A 250 -17.39 -31.61 -18.07
CA ARG A 250 -17.73 -30.51 -17.15
C ARG A 250 -17.79 -31.07 -15.73
N LEU A 251 -16.77 -30.78 -14.93
CA LEU A 251 -16.76 -31.12 -13.50
C LEU A 251 -17.38 -29.97 -12.70
N GLU A 252 -18.51 -30.21 -12.03
CA GLU A 252 -19.15 -29.25 -11.12
C GLU A 252 -18.31 -29.11 -9.84
N LEU A 253 -17.41 -28.13 -9.83
CA LEU A 253 -16.58 -27.82 -8.67
C LEU A 253 -17.27 -26.73 -7.87
N GLU A 254 -18.09 -27.12 -6.92
CA GLU A 254 -18.94 -26.25 -6.08
C GLU A 254 -18.20 -25.00 -5.55
N ARG A 255 -16.92 -25.10 -5.14
CA ARG A 255 -16.13 -23.94 -4.68
C ARG A 255 -15.66 -23.01 -5.80
N LEU A 256 -15.36 -23.54 -6.99
CA LEU A 256 -15.06 -22.73 -8.16
C LEU A 256 -16.29 -21.97 -8.61
N GLU A 257 -17.40 -22.70 -8.70
CA GLU A 257 -18.70 -22.16 -9.03
C GLU A 257 -19.15 -21.12 -8.01
N ILE A 258 -18.98 -21.32 -6.70
CA ILE A 258 -19.32 -20.31 -5.69
C ILE A 258 -18.40 -19.09 -5.79
N PHE A 259 -17.10 -19.24 -6.10
CA PHE A 259 -16.20 -18.09 -6.26
C PHE A 259 -16.55 -17.30 -7.49
N GLU A 260 -16.64 -17.96 -8.64
CA GLU A 260 -16.99 -17.35 -9.90
C GLU A 260 -18.41 -16.81 -9.82
N ALA A 261 -19.35 -17.48 -9.16
CA ALA A 261 -20.67 -16.95 -8.88
C ALA A 261 -20.61 -15.72 -7.98
N ARG A 262 -19.82 -15.69 -6.90
CA ARG A 262 -19.70 -14.49 -6.04
C ARG A 262 -18.97 -13.35 -6.73
N ARG A 263 -17.94 -13.65 -7.53
CA ARG A 263 -17.19 -12.65 -8.28
C ARG A 263 -18.00 -12.14 -9.47
N ALA A 264 -18.70 -13.01 -10.18
CA ALA A 264 -19.66 -12.66 -11.23
C ALA A 264 -20.87 -11.95 -10.63
N GLU A 265 -21.33 -12.31 -9.44
CA GLU A 265 -22.39 -11.60 -8.73
C GLU A 265 -21.92 -10.21 -8.30
N ASN A 266 -20.71 -10.08 -7.76
CA ASN A 266 -20.12 -8.75 -7.50
C ASN A 266 -19.89 -7.96 -8.79
N ALA A 267 -19.41 -8.60 -9.86
CA ALA A 267 -19.23 -7.96 -11.15
C ALA A 267 -20.57 -7.56 -11.76
N ARG A 268 -21.64 -8.35 -11.59
CA ARG A 268 -23.02 -8.02 -11.97
C ARG A 268 -23.54 -6.87 -11.13
N ARG A 269 -23.35 -6.90 -9.80
CA ARG A 269 -23.70 -5.80 -8.90
C ARG A 269 -22.96 -4.53 -9.25
N ILE A 270 -21.67 -4.58 -9.54
CA ILE A 270 -20.88 -3.43 -10.00
C ILE A 270 -21.32 -3.00 -11.41
N ALA A 271 -21.66 -3.94 -12.29
CA ALA A 271 -22.16 -3.61 -13.62
C ALA A 271 -23.54 -2.99 -13.58
N GLN A 272 -24.36 -3.35 -12.60
CA GLN A 272 -25.68 -2.78 -12.37
C GLN A 272 -25.60 -1.46 -11.61
N TYR A 273 -24.70 -1.40 -10.61
CA TYR A 273 -24.48 -0.33 -9.64
C TYR A 273 -22.96 0.00 -9.54
N PRO A 274 -22.38 0.68 -10.55
CA PRO A 274 -20.95 1.03 -10.56
C PRO A 274 -20.50 1.86 -9.35
N GLU A 275 -21.42 2.58 -8.71
CA GLU A 275 -21.21 3.37 -7.49
C GLU A 275 -20.70 2.58 -6.29
N LEU A 276 -20.89 1.25 -6.23
CA LEU A 276 -20.33 0.41 -5.16
C LEU A 276 -18.79 0.48 -5.10
N VAL A 277 -18.14 0.82 -6.22
CA VAL A 277 -16.70 1.09 -6.29
C VAL A 277 -16.34 2.36 -5.51
N LEU A 278 -17.20 3.38 -5.56
CA LEU A 278 -17.01 4.65 -4.87
C LEU A 278 -17.18 4.50 -3.35
N ASP A 279 -18.08 3.63 -2.90
CA ASP A 279 -18.26 3.33 -1.47
C ASP A 279 -16.99 2.74 -0.84
N LEU A 280 -16.27 1.89 -1.59
CA LEU A 280 -15.00 1.32 -1.14
C LEU A 280 -13.91 2.39 -1.01
N ILE A 281 -13.79 3.28 -1.99
CA ILE A 281 -12.73 4.29 -2.03
C ILE A 281 -12.99 5.42 -1.02
N SER A 282 -14.24 5.90 -0.95
CA SER A 282 -14.64 7.06 -0.15
C SER A 282 -14.64 6.82 1.37
N ARG A 283 -14.43 5.57 1.81
CA ARG A 283 -14.21 5.22 3.22
C ARG A 283 -12.81 5.53 3.70
N GLU A 284 -11.82 5.33 2.84
CA GLU A 284 -10.41 5.51 3.19
C GLU A 284 -9.90 6.90 2.79
N LYS A 285 -10.45 7.44 1.70
CA LYS A 285 -9.97 8.68 1.06
C LYS A 285 -11.10 9.65 0.76
N SER A 286 -10.93 10.92 1.16
CA SER A 286 -11.83 11.99 0.72
C SER A 286 -11.54 12.42 -0.72
N VAL A 287 -10.27 12.31 -1.13
CA VAL A 287 -9.77 12.66 -2.46
C VAL A 287 -8.98 11.49 -3.01
N PHE A 288 -9.32 11.07 -4.23
CA PHE A 288 -8.74 9.91 -4.91
C PHE A 288 -8.47 10.23 -6.38
N ASN A 289 -7.88 9.28 -7.10
CA ASN A 289 -7.61 9.41 -8.54
C ASN A 289 -8.10 8.18 -9.32
N GLU A 290 -7.98 8.23 -10.65
CA GLU A 290 -8.35 7.13 -11.55
C GLU A 290 -7.68 5.79 -11.18
N ARG A 291 -6.42 5.83 -10.72
CA ARG A 291 -5.68 4.64 -10.34
C ARG A 291 -6.31 3.95 -9.12
N ASP A 292 -6.88 4.70 -8.19
CA ASP A 292 -7.61 4.14 -7.05
C ASP A 292 -8.89 3.41 -7.51
N VAL A 293 -9.61 3.97 -8.49
CA VAL A 293 -10.80 3.34 -9.10
C VAL A 293 -10.44 2.06 -9.87
N ALA A 294 -9.43 2.16 -10.72
CA ALA A 294 -8.94 1.04 -11.52
C ALA A 294 -8.50 -0.13 -10.64
N LYS A 295 -7.82 0.15 -9.52
CA LYS A 295 -7.47 -0.88 -8.53
C LYS A 295 -8.71 -1.63 -8.07
N VAL A 296 -9.73 -0.94 -7.56
CA VAL A 296 -10.93 -1.59 -7.03
C VAL A 296 -11.65 -2.43 -8.08
N LEU A 297 -11.82 -1.93 -9.31
CA LEU A 297 -12.46 -2.67 -10.40
C LEU A 297 -11.71 -3.96 -10.77
N HIS A 298 -10.38 -3.90 -10.80
CA HIS A 298 -9.53 -5.04 -11.14
C HIS A 298 -9.65 -6.19 -10.12
N ARG A 299 -10.27 -5.93 -8.94
CA ARG A 299 -10.56 -6.97 -7.96
C ARG A 299 -11.68 -7.93 -8.39
N TYR A 300 -12.61 -7.48 -9.24
CA TYR A 300 -13.83 -8.22 -9.56
C TYR A 300 -14.02 -8.47 -11.06
N VAL A 301 -13.32 -7.72 -11.92
CA VAL A 301 -13.52 -7.70 -13.36
C VAL A 301 -12.21 -7.99 -14.07
N ASP A 302 -12.11 -9.15 -14.71
CA ASP A 302 -10.94 -9.52 -15.53
C ASP A 302 -11.14 -9.21 -17.02
N ASP A 303 -12.39 -9.18 -17.49
CA ASP A 303 -12.69 -8.91 -18.89
C ASP A 303 -12.31 -7.46 -19.22
N ALA A 304 -11.38 -7.28 -20.15
CA ALA A 304 -10.81 -5.96 -20.45
C ALA A 304 -11.88 -5.00 -21.02
N GLY A 305 -12.81 -5.51 -21.85
CA GLY A 305 -13.89 -4.70 -22.42
C GLY A 305 -14.86 -4.18 -21.35
N LEU A 306 -15.33 -5.07 -20.49
CA LEU A 306 -16.17 -4.77 -19.34
C LEU A 306 -15.42 -3.90 -18.33
N PHE A 307 -14.15 -4.17 -18.05
CA PHE A 307 -13.33 -3.36 -17.16
C PHE A 307 -13.24 -1.91 -17.64
N GLN A 308 -12.90 -1.69 -18.92
CA GLN A 308 -12.82 -0.35 -19.49
C GLN A 308 -14.19 0.33 -19.55
N ASN A 309 -15.24 -0.42 -19.88
CA ASN A 309 -16.61 0.07 -19.85
C ASN A 309 -17.02 0.51 -18.43
N LEU A 310 -16.73 -0.31 -17.42
CA LEU A 310 -17.04 -0.01 -16.02
C LEU A 310 -16.17 1.12 -15.47
N LEU A 311 -14.88 1.15 -15.79
CA LEU A 311 -13.99 2.25 -15.43
C LEU A 311 -14.51 3.56 -16.01
N ALA A 312 -14.87 3.57 -17.29
CA ALA A 312 -15.48 4.73 -17.93
C ALA A 312 -16.83 5.10 -17.28
N ARG A 313 -17.70 4.13 -17.00
CA ARG A 313 -19.00 4.36 -16.34
C ARG A 313 -18.85 4.89 -14.91
N VAL A 314 -17.88 4.41 -14.15
CA VAL A 314 -17.57 4.90 -12.81
C VAL A 314 -17.01 6.31 -12.89
N LEU A 315 -16.02 6.56 -13.75
CA LEU A 315 -15.41 7.88 -13.95
C LEU A 315 -16.39 8.93 -14.50
N GLN A 316 -17.36 8.50 -15.30
CA GLN A 316 -18.47 9.32 -15.83
C GLN A 316 -19.69 9.30 -14.93
N SER A 317 -19.65 8.61 -13.78
CA SER A 317 -20.75 8.57 -12.84
C SER A 317 -21.07 9.98 -12.40
N PRO A 318 -22.36 10.36 -12.33
CA PRO A 318 -22.74 11.65 -11.78
C PRO A 318 -22.25 11.82 -10.34
N GLU A 319 -22.02 10.72 -9.60
CA GLU A 319 -21.52 10.74 -8.23
C GLU A 319 -20.05 11.18 -8.12
N ILE A 320 -19.26 11.13 -9.20
CA ILE A 320 -17.88 11.62 -9.19
C ILE A 320 -17.83 13.10 -9.55
N LEU A 321 -17.02 13.82 -8.79
CA LEU A 321 -16.71 15.22 -9.03
C LEU A 321 -15.20 15.42 -9.12
N ARG A 322 -14.79 16.20 -10.11
CA ARG A 322 -13.39 16.58 -10.28
C ARG A 322 -13.11 17.86 -9.51
N LEU A 323 -12.24 17.77 -8.51
CA LEU A 323 -11.78 18.89 -7.70
C LEU A 323 -10.66 19.66 -8.42
N GLN A 324 -9.75 18.93 -9.04
CA GLN A 324 -8.62 19.48 -9.77
C GLN A 324 -8.38 18.69 -11.06
N ARG A 325 -7.94 19.40 -12.09
CA ARG A 325 -7.48 18.75 -13.33
C ARG A 325 -6.08 18.18 -13.11
N GLU A 326 -5.70 17.29 -14.00
CA GLU A 326 -4.30 16.88 -14.12
C GLU A 326 -3.43 18.13 -14.34
N GLN A 327 -2.31 18.21 -13.61
CA GLN A 327 -1.41 19.37 -13.60
C GLN A 327 0.04 18.94 -13.42
N VAL A 328 1.00 19.77 -13.82
CA VAL A 328 2.42 19.52 -13.54
C VAL A 328 2.80 20.05 -12.15
N SER A 329 3.39 19.19 -11.33
CA SER A 329 3.85 19.52 -9.97
C SER A 329 5.09 20.42 -9.99
N LEU A 330 5.07 21.60 -9.35
CA LEU A 330 6.28 22.45 -9.21
C LEU A 330 7.42 21.72 -8.47
N ALA A 331 7.08 20.90 -7.48
CA ALA A 331 8.04 20.19 -6.65
C ALA A 331 8.72 19.02 -7.38
N THR A 332 7.99 18.31 -8.24
CA THR A 332 8.48 17.05 -8.84
C THR A 332 8.59 17.05 -10.36
N GLY A 333 7.97 18.02 -11.06
CA GLY A 333 7.96 18.12 -12.52
C GLY A 333 7.09 17.08 -13.22
N ARG A 334 6.41 16.24 -12.45
CA ARG A 334 5.57 15.15 -12.95
C ARG A 334 4.13 15.62 -13.11
N ARG A 335 3.42 15.04 -14.09
CA ARG A 335 1.96 15.15 -14.14
C ARG A 335 1.36 14.45 -12.92
N GLU A 336 0.69 15.24 -12.10
CA GLU A 336 -0.16 14.75 -11.02
C GLU A 336 -1.54 14.43 -11.59
N PRO A 337 -2.07 13.22 -11.33
CA PRO A 337 -3.36 12.82 -11.87
C PRO A 337 -4.48 13.73 -11.35
N ALA A 338 -5.57 13.81 -12.11
CA ALA A 338 -6.75 14.54 -11.68
C ALA A 338 -7.23 14.09 -10.28
N LYS A 339 -7.58 15.08 -9.46
CA LYS A 339 -8.10 14.86 -8.10
C LYS A 339 -9.62 14.77 -8.16
N LEU A 340 -10.13 13.61 -7.76
CA LEU A 340 -11.53 13.24 -7.79
C LEU A 340 -12.07 13.10 -6.36
N THR A 341 -13.37 13.31 -6.20
CA THR A 341 -14.12 13.02 -4.97
C THR A 341 -15.54 12.56 -5.32
N THR A 342 -16.33 12.19 -4.31
CA THR A 342 -17.75 11.87 -4.47
C THR A 342 -18.65 13.06 -4.13
N GLN A 343 -19.86 13.11 -4.71
CA GLN A 343 -20.90 14.08 -4.33
C GLN A 343 -21.17 14.03 -2.81
N GLU A 344 -21.21 12.84 -2.25
CA GLU A 344 -21.45 12.64 -0.82
C GLU A 344 -20.35 13.31 0.02
N LEU A 345 -19.08 13.02 -0.25
CA LEU A 345 -17.96 13.54 0.54
C LEU A 345 -17.84 15.06 0.42
N ILE A 346 -17.95 15.64 -0.78
CA ILE A 346 -17.90 17.10 -0.92
C ILE A 346 -19.07 17.77 -0.19
N ARG A 347 -20.27 17.18 -0.18
CA ARG A 347 -21.43 17.70 0.58
C ARG A 347 -21.21 17.60 2.08
N ILE A 348 -20.69 16.46 2.56
CA ILE A 348 -20.38 16.24 3.98
C ILE A 348 -19.37 17.29 4.44
N GLU A 349 -18.24 17.42 3.73
CA GLU A 349 -17.16 18.31 4.13
C GLU A 349 -17.52 19.79 3.95
N ALA A 350 -18.14 20.18 2.83
CA ALA A 350 -18.59 21.55 2.62
C ALA A 350 -19.73 21.93 3.58
N GLY A 351 -20.66 21.01 3.86
CA GLY A 351 -21.76 21.22 4.79
C GLY A 351 -21.27 21.32 6.23
N MET A 352 -20.30 20.49 6.63
CA MET A 352 -19.60 20.58 7.91
C MET A 352 -18.89 21.93 8.04
N ALA A 353 -18.09 22.33 7.06
CA ALA A 353 -17.39 23.62 7.05
C ALA A 353 -18.36 24.82 7.11
N SER A 354 -19.44 24.77 6.32
CA SER A 354 -20.46 25.83 6.30
C SER A 354 -21.17 25.96 7.64
N ARG A 355 -21.54 24.84 8.28
CA ARG A 355 -22.13 24.84 9.63
C ARG A 355 -21.14 25.34 10.67
N ALA A 356 -19.87 24.94 10.60
CA ALA A 356 -18.84 25.47 11.50
C ALA A 356 -18.67 26.99 11.34
N ILE A 357 -18.59 27.50 10.11
CA ILE A 357 -18.54 28.96 9.84
C ILE A 357 -19.81 29.63 10.37
N TRP A 358 -20.99 29.06 10.15
CA TRP A 358 -22.24 29.61 10.66
C TRP A 358 -22.26 29.67 12.20
N LEU A 359 -21.87 28.58 12.88
CA LEU A 359 -21.78 28.52 14.34
C LEU A 359 -20.77 29.55 14.89
N SER A 360 -19.66 29.79 14.17
CA SER A 360 -18.63 30.75 14.60
C SER A 360 -19.13 32.19 14.62
N ARG A 361 -20.20 32.49 13.86
CA ARG A 361 -20.85 33.80 13.76
C ARG A 361 -22.08 33.94 14.66
N ARG A 362 -22.46 32.88 15.39
CA ARG A 362 -23.62 32.90 16.30
C ARG A 362 -23.15 33.11 17.73
N SER A 363 -23.79 34.06 18.42
CA SER A 363 -23.49 34.44 19.78
C SER A 363 -24.57 33.93 20.74
N SER A 364 -24.23 33.02 21.65
CA SER A 364 -25.17 32.62 22.73
C SER A 364 -24.55 31.98 23.98
N HIS A 365 -23.25 31.64 23.95
CA HIS A 365 -22.61 30.88 25.05
C HIS A 365 -21.46 31.67 25.70
N GLY A 366 -21.65 32.99 25.83
CA GLY A 366 -20.67 33.87 26.46
C GLY A 366 -20.69 33.74 27.97
N VAL A 367 -19.52 33.62 28.57
CA VAL A 367 -19.33 33.75 30.01
C VAL A 367 -19.00 35.22 30.33
N SER A 368 -19.55 35.77 31.42
CA SER A 368 -19.27 37.16 31.81
C SER A 368 -17.79 37.34 32.19
N SER A 369 -17.27 38.56 31.97
CA SER A 369 -15.90 38.91 32.36
C SER A 369 -15.65 38.68 33.85
N THR A 370 -16.63 38.97 34.70
CA THR A 370 -16.56 38.74 36.15
C THR A 370 -16.36 37.27 36.52
N VAL A 371 -17.04 36.35 35.83
CA VAL A 371 -16.88 34.89 36.05
C VAL A 371 -15.53 34.42 35.53
N LEU A 372 -15.07 34.96 34.39
CA LEU A 372 -13.75 34.65 33.84
C LEU A 372 -12.61 35.13 34.74
N GLU A 373 -12.67 36.36 35.25
CA GLU A 373 -11.71 36.91 36.20
C GLU A 373 -11.66 36.08 37.49
N HIS A 374 -12.82 35.65 38.00
CA HIS A 374 -12.89 34.74 39.14
C HIS A 374 -12.24 33.38 38.86
N SER A 375 -12.41 32.83 37.66
CA SER A 375 -11.73 31.59 37.24
C SER A 375 -10.22 31.82 37.14
N PHE A 376 -9.77 32.90 36.52
CA PHE A 376 -8.34 33.23 36.41
C PHE A 376 -7.67 33.49 37.77
N ALA A 377 -8.37 34.09 38.72
CA ALA A 377 -7.88 34.26 40.09
C ALA A 377 -7.70 32.93 40.83
N ARG A 378 -8.50 31.90 40.51
CA ARG A 378 -8.34 30.54 41.06
C ARG A 378 -7.23 29.74 40.40
N HIS A 379 -6.86 30.11 39.17
CA HIS A 379 -5.85 29.42 38.37
C HIS A 379 -4.69 30.37 38.01
N GLU A 380 -4.00 30.90 39.02
CA GLU A 380 -2.97 31.95 38.86
C GLU A 380 -1.83 31.53 37.91
N HIS A 381 -1.51 30.24 37.87
CA HIS A 381 -0.41 29.66 37.05
C HIS A 381 -0.73 29.52 35.55
N LEU A 382 -1.91 29.92 35.09
CA LEU A 382 -2.23 29.89 33.65
C LEU A 382 -1.37 30.90 32.88
N SER A 383 -0.71 30.41 31.83
CA SER A 383 0.05 31.25 30.89
C SER A 383 -0.84 32.19 30.08
N ALA A 384 -0.24 33.22 29.47
CA ALA A 384 -0.96 34.17 28.63
C ALA A 384 -1.68 33.48 27.45
N GLU A 385 -1.03 32.50 26.79
CA GLU A 385 -1.65 31.71 25.71
C GLU A 385 -2.86 30.89 26.20
N GLN A 386 -2.76 30.28 27.38
CA GLN A 386 -3.87 29.53 27.98
C GLN A 386 -5.03 30.43 28.38
N ARG A 387 -4.76 31.61 28.96
CA ARG A 387 -5.80 32.61 29.28
C ARG A 387 -6.51 33.09 28.02
N ALA A 388 -5.76 33.44 26.97
CA ALA A 388 -6.33 33.82 25.68
C ALA A 388 -7.14 32.69 25.04
N ALA A 389 -6.70 31.44 25.18
CA ALA A 389 -7.47 30.28 24.74
C ALA A 389 -8.79 30.13 25.51
N ILE A 390 -8.78 30.31 26.84
CA ILE A 390 -9.98 30.29 27.70
C ILE A 390 -10.94 31.41 27.30
N GLU A 391 -10.47 32.63 27.12
CA GLU A 391 -11.29 33.76 26.66
C GLU A 391 -11.94 33.46 25.31
N ARG A 392 -11.20 32.87 24.37
CA ARG A 392 -11.74 32.49 23.06
C ARG A 392 -12.82 31.42 23.19
N VAL A 393 -12.61 30.37 23.97
CA VAL A 393 -13.61 29.30 24.11
C VAL A 393 -14.78 29.67 25.01
N ALA A 394 -14.59 30.57 25.98
CA ALA A 394 -15.65 31.12 26.82
C ALA A 394 -16.39 32.31 26.18
N GLY A 395 -15.88 32.82 25.05
CA GLY A 395 -16.54 33.85 24.26
C GLY A 395 -17.87 33.41 23.64
N ASN A 396 -18.57 34.36 23.03
CA ASN A 396 -19.97 34.18 22.63
C ASN A 396 -20.22 33.13 21.54
N ALA A 397 -19.22 32.84 20.71
CA ALA A 397 -19.32 31.97 19.53
C ALA A 397 -19.84 30.56 19.88
N ARG A 398 -20.73 29.98 19.05
CA ARG A 398 -21.25 28.61 19.25
C ARG A 398 -20.27 27.50 18.84
N ILE A 399 -19.17 27.84 18.18
CA ILE A 399 -18.06 26.93 17.97
C ILE A 399 -16.75 27.64 18.25
N ALA A 400 -15.82 26.95 18.89
CA ALA A 400 -14.45 27.41 19.08
C ALA A 400 -13.49 26.24 18.90
N ALA A 401 -12.24 26.53 18.51
CA ALA A 401 -11.22 25.52 18.35
C ALA A 401 -9.92 25.94 19.02
N ILE A 402 -9.22 24.95 19.57
CA ILE A 402 -7.90 25.06 20.17
C ILE A 402 -6.98 24.07 19.48
N VAL A 403 -5.90 24.58 18.91
CA VAL A 403 -4.79 23.77 18.42
C VAL A 403 -3.69 23.84 19.47
N GLY A 404 -3.37 22.73 20.10
CA GLY A 404 -2.34 22.70 21.14
C GLY A 404 -1.33 21.61 20.89
N ARG A 405 -0.05 22.01 20.87
CA ARG A 405 1.09 21.10 20.73
C ARG A 405 1.09 20.05 21.84
N ALA A 406 1.74 18.91 21.59
CA ALA A 406 1.87 17.85 22.57
C ALA A 406 2.53 18.40 23.84
N GLY A 407 1.84 18.33 24.98
CA GLY A 407 2.38 18.84 26.25
C GLY A 407 2.16 20.33 26.54
N ALA A 408 1.30 21.02 25.78
CA ALA A 408 0.99 22.44 26.00
C ALA A 408 -0.02 22.75 27.13
N GLY A 409 -0.39 21.76 27.95
CA GLY A 409 -1.32 21.94 29.08
C GLY A 409 -2.78 22.13 28.68
N LYS A 410 -3.24 21.42 27.63
CA LYS A 410 -4.64 21.47 27.14
C LYS A 410 -5.66 21.12 28.22
N THR A 411 -5.40 20.09 29.02
CA THR A 411 -6.32 19.61 30.07
C THR A 411 -6.39 20.58 31.25
N THR A 412 -5.27 21.16 31.68
CA THR A 412 -5.23 22.25 32.68
C THR A 412 -6.09 23.43 32.26
N MET A 413 -5.97 23.84 31.00
CA MET A 413 -6.77 24.92 30.43
C MET A 413 -8.25 24.55 30.33
N MET A 414 -8.57 23.30 29.95
CA MET A 414 -9.95 22.79 29.92
C MET A 414 -10.60 22.74 31.30
N LYS A 415 -9.84 22.46 32.37
CA LYS A 415 -10.34 22.52 33.75
C LYS A 415 -10.84 23.92 34.10
N ALA A 416 -10.03 24.95 33.85
CA ALA A 416 -10.39 26.34 34.11
C ALA A 416 -11.56 26.83 33.22
N ALA A 417 -11.59 26.39 31.95
CA ALA A 417 -12.70 26.67 31.05
C ALA A 417 -14.02 26.02 31.51
N ARG A 418 -13.97 24.75 31.95
CA ARG A 418 -15.12 24.03 32.53
C ARG A 418 -15.69 24.78 33.73
N GLU A 419 -14.84 25.16 34.68
CA GLU A 419 -15.28 25.89 35.88
C GLU A 419 -15.94 27.24 35.54
N ALA A 420 -15.40 27.95 34.56
CA ALA A 420 -16.00 29.19 34.06
C ALA A 420 -17.36 28.95 33.40
N TRP A 421 -17.49 27.89 32.59
CA TRP A 421 -18.75 27.52 31.95
C TRP A 421 -19.83 27.08 32.93
N GLU A 422 -19.49 26.24 33.90
CA GLU A 422 -20.42 25.78 34.94
C GLU A 422 -20.88 26.94 35.82
N SER A 423 -19.96 27.85 36.17
CA SER A 423 -20.30 29.10 36.88
C SER A 423 -21.20 30.02 36.03
N GLY A 424 -21.08 29.94 34.70
CA GLY A 424 -21.98 30.57 33.74
C GLY A 424 -23.33 29.86 33.55
N GLY A 425 -23.58 28.75 34.25
CA GLY A 425 -24.82 27.98 34.19
C GLY A 425 -24.91 27.02 33.00
N TYR A 426 -23.79 26.62 32.40
CA TYR A 426 -23.74 25.65 31.31
C TYR A 426 -23.41 24.24 31.81
N ARG A 427 -24.00 23.24 31.16
CA ARG A 427 -23.64 21.82 31.33
C ARG A 427 -22.49 21.48 30.40
N VAL A 428 -21.37 21.00 30.92
CA VAL A 428 -20.19 20.63 30.12
C VAL A 428 -20.10 19.11 29.98
N VAL A 429 -19.99 18.62 28.75
CA VAL A 429 -19.81 17.19 28.44
C VAL A 429 -18.73 16.99 27.40
N GLY A 430 -18.03 15.85 27.44
CA GLY A 430 -16.88 15.56 26.59
C GLY A 430 -17.06 14.35 25.67
N GLY A 431 -16.34 14.36 24.55
CA GLY A 431 -16.30 13.27 23.58
C GLY A 431 -14.91 13.11 22.96
N THR A 432 -14.47 11.87 22.74
CA THR A 432 -13.20 11.56 22.05
C THR A 432 -13.22 10.18 21.39
N LEU A 433 -12.26 9.87 20.51
CA LEU A 433 -12.22 8.59 19.79
C LEU A 433 -11.84 7.42 20.71
N ALA A 434 -10.93 7.64 21.66
CA ALA A 434 -10.34 6.59 22.49
C ALA A 434 -10.88 6.60 23.93
N GLY A 435 -11.14 5.41 24.50
CA GLY A 435 -11.65 5.28 25.87
C GLY A 435 -10.72 5.87 26.93
N LYS A 436 -9.39 5.74 26.74
CA LYS A 436 -8.36 6.30 27.62
C LYS A 436 -8.34 7.83 27.60
N ALA A 437 -8.46 8.44 26.42
CA ALA A 437 -8.52 9.89 26.30
C ALA A 437 -9.79 10.44 26.98
N ALA A 438 -10.92 9.73 26.91
CA ALA A 438 -12.16 10.15 27.56
C ALA A 438 -11.99 10.18 29.08
N GLU A 439 -11.30 9.18 29.63
CA GLU A 439 -10.98 9.13 31.06
C GLU A 439 -9.97 10.21 31.47
N GLY A 440 -8.94 10.46 30.66
CA GLY A 440 -7.98 11.53 30.91
C GLY A 440 -8.68 12.89 30.96
N LEU A 441 -9.60 13.17 30.04
CA LEU A 441 -10.39 14.39 30.04
C LEU A 441 -11.31 14.50 31.28
N GLU A 442 -11.88 13.38 31.72
CA GLU A 442 -12.73 13.33 32.91
C GLU A 442 -11.93 13.53 34.20
N LYS A 443 -10.77 12.86 34.36
CA LYS A 443 -9.91 12.96 35.53
C LYS A 443 -9.17 14.29 35.62
N GLU A 444 -8.53 14.72 34.53
CA GLU A 444 -7.66 15.91 34.55
C GLU A 444 -8.46 17.22 34.44
N ALA A 445 -9.53 17.25 33.65
CA ALA A 445 -10.33 18.46 33.44
C ALA A 445 -11.67 18.46 34.19
N GLY A 446 -12.10 17.34 34.76
CA GLY A 446 -13.40 17.23 35.44
C GLY A 446 -14.61 17.18 34.49
N ILE A 447 -14.39 16.89 33.20
CA ILE A 447 -15.46 16.90 32.19
C ILE A 447 -15.99 15.48 31.99
N THR A 448 -17.26 15.25 32.32
CA THR A 448 -17.94 13.95 32.07
C THR A 448 -17.84 13.57 30.60
N SER A 449 -17.13 12.48 30.30
CA SER A 449 -16.68 12.17 28.93
C SER A 449 -16.92 10.72 28.53
N ARG A 450 -17.04 10.46 27.22
CA ARG A 450 -17.15 9.11 26.66
C ARG A 450 -16.65 9.04 25.22
N THR A 451 -16.61 7.84 24.65
CA THR A 451 -16.23 7.67 23.26
C THR A 451 -17.29 8.23 22.30
N LEU A 452 -16.88 8.72 21.13
CA LEU A 452 -17.80 9.22 20.10
C LEU A 452 -18.80 8.13 19.67
N SER A 453 -18.37 6.88 19.53
CA SER A 453 -19.27 5.76 19.23
C SER A 453 -20.31 5.51 20.33
N SER A 454 -19.97 5.78 21.60
CA SER A 454 -20.92 5.69 22.71
C SER A 454 -21.97 6.80 22.64
N TRP A 455 -21.56 8.03 22.32
CA TRP A 455 -22.48 9.14 22.05
C TRP A 455 -23.46 8.82 20.91
N GLU A 456 -22.94 8.34 19.78
CA GLU A 456 -23.77 7.97 18.63
C GLU A 456 -24.81 6.91 18.97
N LEU A 457 -24.41 5.87 19.71
CA LEU A 457 -25.33 4.83 20.15
C LEU A 457 -26.44 5.39 21.07
N ARG A 458 -26.08 6.25 22.02
CA ARG A 458 -27.04 6.83 22.96
C ARG A 458 -28.00 7.79 22.26
N TRP A 459 -27.52 8.62 21.33
CA TRP A 459 -28.40 9.48 20.54
C TRP A 459 -29.37 8.68 19.66
N ARG A 460 -28.95 7.53 19.10
CA ARG A 460 -29.86 6.61 18.38
C ARG A 460 -30.93 6.00 19.29
N GLN A 461 -30.62 5.82 20.56
CA GLN A 461 -31.55 5.34 21.60
C GLN A 461 -32.31 6.49 22.28
N ASP A 462 -32.19 7.71 21.75
CA ASP A 462 -32.83 8.90 22.29
C ASP A 462 -32.42 9.27 23.73
N ARG A 463 -31.20 8.91 24.12
CA ARG A 463 -30.60 9.18 25.43
C ARG A 463 -29.56 10.29 25.33
N ASP A 464 -29.38 11.01 26.44
CA ASP A 464 -28.38 12.09 26.61
C ASP A 464 -28.44 13.15 25.52
N ARG A 465 -29.66 13.66 25.28
CA ARG A 465 -29.91 14.79 24.38
C ARG A 465 -29.07 16.00 24.79
N LEU A 466 -28.62 16.74 23.78
CA LEU A 466 -27.97 18.04 23.94
C LEU A 466 -29.05 19.13 23.89
N ASP A 467 -28.75 20.30 24.47
CA ASP A 467 -29.63 21.48 24.50
C ASP A 467 -28.82 22.79 24.39
N GLU A 468 -29.51 23.93 24.36
CA GLU A 468 -28.90 25.27 24.30
C GLU A 468 -28.09 25.69 25.54
N LYS A 469 -28.11 24.88 26.60
CA LYS A 469 -27.30 25.07 27.81
C LYS A 469 -26.13 24.10 27.87
N THR A 470 -25.90 23.34 26.81
CA THR A 470 -24.82 22.35 26.75
C THR A 470 -23.61 22.87 26.01
N ILE A 471 -22.42 22.63 26.59
CA ILE A 471 -21.13 22.79 25.93
C ILE A 471 -20.53 21.41 25.71
N PHE A 472 -20.36 21.05 24.44
CA PHE A 472 -19.77 19.81 24.02
C PHE A 472 -18.28 20.02 23.70
N VAL A 473 -17.40 19.42 24.49
CA VAL A 473 -15.95 19.44 24.27
C VAL A 473 -15.55 18.18 23.52
N LEU A 474 -14.99 18.34 22.32
CA LEU A 474 -14.43 17.24 21.54
C LEU A 474 -12.90 17.30 21.66
N ASP A 475 -12.31 16.37 22.38
CA ASP A 475 -10.87 16.26 22.58
C ASP A 475 -10.22 15.20 21.67
N GLU A 476 -8.93 15.38 21.37
CA GLU A 476 -8.19 14.63 20.35
C GLU A 476 -8.90 14.65 18.97
N ALA A 477 -9.45 15.82 18.63
CA ALA A 477 -10.23 16.04 17.42
C ALA A 477 -9.46 15.75 16.11
N GLY A 478 -8.13 15.78 16.15
CA GLY A 478 -7.24 15.49 15.01
C GLY A 478 -7.42 14.09 14.43
N MET A 479 -7.88 13.11 15.22
CA MET A 479 -8.11 11.73 14.77
C MET A 479 -9.53 11.46 14.25
N VAL A 480 -10.43 12.44 14.29
CA VAL A 480 -11.84 12.25 13.92
C VAL A 480 -12.03 12.40 12.41
N SER A 481 -12.70 11.43 11.79
CA SER A 481 -12.96 11.41 10.34
C SER A 481 -13.97 12.49 9.92
N SER A 482 -13.97 12.86 8.63
CA SER A 482 -14.92 13.86 8.09
C SER A 482 -16.38 13.48 8.35
N ARG A 483 -16.72 12.18 8.22
CA ARG A 483 -18.08 11.68 8.43
C ARG A 483 -18.51 11.82 9.88
N GLN A 484 -17.67 11.37 10.81
CA GLN A 484 -17.96 11.43 12.23
C GLN A 484 -17.99 12.88 12.73
N MET A 485 -17.04 13.73 12.31
CA MET A 485 -17.05 15.15 12.68
C MET A 485 -18.31 15.86 12.20
N ALA A 486 -18.74 15.62 10.96
CA ALA A 486 -19.97 16.20 10.41
C ALA A 486 -21.22 15.84 11.23
N LEU A 487 -21.32 14.59 11.70
CA LEU A 487 -22.40 14.14 12.57
C LEU A 487 -22.46 14.93 13.89
N PHE A 488 -21.30 15.14 14.53
CA PHE A 488 -21.24 15.89 15.80
C PHE A 488 -21.50 17.39 15.60
N VAL A 489 -20.95 18.00 14.55
CA VAL A 489 -21.26 19.39 14.18
C VAL A 489 -22.76 19.57 13.92
N GLU A 490 -23.40 18.62 13.24
CA GLU A 490 -24.84 18.64 13.00
C GLU A 490 -25.66 18.46 14.28
N ALA A 491 -25.31 17.49 15.13
CA ALA A 491 -26.01 17.23 16.39
C ALA A 491 -25.98 18.44 17.33
N VAL A 492 -24.81 19.06 17.52
CA VAL A 492 -24.66 20.30 18.30
C VAL A 492 -25.46 21.43 17.66
N SER A 493 -25.36 21.60 16.34
CA SER A 493 -26.06 22.67 15.63
C SER A 493 -27.58 22.56 15.78
N LYS A 494 -28.16 21.35 15.74
CA LYS A 494 -29.60 21.12 15.92
C LYS A 494 -30.05 21.35 17.35
N ALA A 495 -29.25 20.94 18.32
CA ALA A 495 -29.55 21.12 19.74
C ALA A 495 -29.42 22.57 20.22
N GLY A 496 -28.78 23.44 19.44
CA GLY A 496 -28.49 24.80 19.84
C GLY A 496 -27.31 24.92 20.83
N ALA A 497 -26.60 23.81 21.08
CA ALA A 497 -25.44 23.71 21.97
C ALA A 497 -24.21 24.45 21.42
N LYS A 498 -23.15 24.51 22.24
CA LYS A 498 -21.80 24.96 21.83
C LYS A 498 -20.90 23.75 21.55
N LEU A 499 -20.05 23.84 20.53
CA LEU A 499 -18.98 22.87 20.25
C LEU A 499 -17.60 23.49 20.50
N VAL A 500 -16.77 22.84 21.30
CA VAL A 500 -15.37 23.21 21.50
C VAL A 500 -14.50 22.07 20.97
N LEU A 501 -13.68 22.35 19.95
CA LEU A 501 -12.77 21.37 19.36
C LEU A 501 -11.38 21.56 19.92
N VAL A 502 -10.79 20.50 20.46
CA VAL A 502 -9.44 20.49 21.04
C VAL A 502 -8.63 19.38 20.38
N GLY A 503 -7.44 19.71 19.88
CA GLY A 503 -6.61 18.72 19.20
C GLY A 503 -5.30 19.28 18.68
N ASP A 504 -4.58 18.43 17.96
CA ASP A 504 -3.33 18.75 17.26
C ASP A 504 -3.40 18.11 15.86
N PRO A 505 -3.46 18.89 14.77
CA PRO A 505 -3.57 18.34 13.41
C PRO A 505 -2.29 17.64 12.95
N ASP A 506 -1.16 17.88 13.62
CA ASP A 506 0.14 17.30 13.29
C ASP A 506 0.38 15.94 13.98
N GLN A 507 -0.48 15.52 14.92
CA GLN A 507 -0.46 14.17 15.49
C GLN A 507 -1.08 13.13 14.52
N LEU A 508 -1.42 11.93 15.02
CA LEU A 508 -1.89 10.82 14.20
C LEU A 508 -3.15 11.20 13.41
N GLN A 509 -3.14 10.79 12.14
CA GLN A 509 -4.23 11.05 11.20
C GLN A 509 -5.43 10.11 11.45
N PRO A 510 -6.66 10.52 11.05
CA PRO A 510 -7.84 9.67 11.13
C PRO A 510 -7.66 8.37 10.33
N ILE A 511 -8.20 7.25 10.84
CA ILE A 511 -8.17 5.97 10.13
C ILE A 511 -9.05 6.03 8.88
N GLU A 512 -10.25 6.60 8.99
CA GLU A 512 -11.20 6.81 7.87
C GLU A 512 -10.92 8.13 7.12
N ALA A 513 -11.65 8.36 6.03
CA ALA A 513 -11.46 9.50 5.13
C ALA A 513 -11.50 10.89 5.81
N GLY A 514 -10.55 11.74 5.37
CA GLY A 514 -10.51 13.16 5.65
C GLY A 514 -9.78 13.57 6.94
N ALA A 515 -9.38 14.84 7.00
CA ALA A 515 -8.74 15.51 8.14
C ALA A 515 -9.64 16.66 8.64
N ALA A 516 -10.77 16.31 9.25
CA ALA A 516 -11.88 17.24 9.52
C ALA A 516 -11.50 18.40 10.46
N PHE A 517 -10.74 18.10 11.52
CA PHE A 517 -10.31 19.09 12.49
C PHE A 517 -9.45 20.20 11.86
N ARG A 518 -8.42 19.82 11.07
CA ARG A 518 -7.60 20.77 10.30
C ARG A 518 -8.49 21.65 9.43
N ALA A 519 -9.37 21.04 8.64
CA ALA A 519 -10.22 21.76 7.71
C ALA A 519 -11.20 22.75 8.37
N ILE A 520 -11.68 22.45 9.58
CA ILE A 520 -12.50 23.38 10.39
C ILE A 520 -11.63 24.51 10.95
N THR A 521 -10.52 24.17 11.61
CA THR A 521 -9.64 25.14 12.30
C THR A 521 -9.13 26.24 11.36
N GLU A 522 -8.72 25.89 10.14
CA GLU A 522 -8.28 26.83 9.09
C GLU A 522 -9.36 27.84 8.67
N ARG A 523 -10.66 27.53 8.90
CA ARG A 523 -11.79 28.34 8.44
C ARG A 523 -12.42 29.21 9.52
N ILE A 524 -12.52 28.68 10.74
CA ILE A 524 -13.11 29.43 11.88
C ILE A 524 -12.04 30.14 12.72
N GLY A 525 -10.77 29.87 12.46
CA GLY A 525 -9.63 30.27 13.29
C GLY A 525 -9.59 29.49 14.60
N TYR A 526 -8.44 29.50 15.28
CA TYR A 526 -8.24 28.77 16.51
C TYR A 526 -7.41 29.59 17.50
N ALA A 527 -7.48 29.23 18.79
CA ALA A 527 -6.44 29.61 19.74
C ALA A 527 -5.30 28.59 19.64
N GLU A 528 -4.06 29.07 19.52
CA GLU A 528 -2.88 28.22 19.52
C GLU A 528 -2.27 28.14 20.92
N LEU A 529 -1.94 26.93 21.36
CA LEU A 529 -1.09 26.68 22.52
C LEU A 529 0.24 26.12 22.00
N GLY A 530 1.17 27.03 21.76
CA GLY A 530 2.47 26.73 21.17
C GLY A 530 3.52 26.36 22.21
N LEU A 531 3.44 26.96 23.40
CA LEU A 531 4.39 26.72 24.49
C LEU A 531 4.23 25.31 25.07
N ILE A 532 5.31 24.54 24.99
CA ILE A 532 5.38 23.18 25.51
C ILE A 532 5.92 23.20 26.94
N TYR A 533 5.13 22.71 27.90
CA TYR A 533 5.50 22.66 29.33
C TYR A 533 5.92 21.27 29.80
N ARG A 534 5.62 20.24 29.00
CA ARG A 534 5.84 18.83 29.37
C ARG A 534 7.31 18.51 29.60
N GLN A 535 8.19 18.86 28.66
CA GLN A 535 9.61 18.58 28.78
C GLN A 535 10.28 19.54 29.78
N ARG A 536 11.15 19.01 30.64
CA ARG A 536 11.88 19.83 31.63
C ARG A 536 12.98 20.67 30.98
N GLU A 537 13.75 20.05 30.09
CA GLU A 537 14.88 20.70 29.40
C GLU A 537 14.45 21.58 28.23
N ILE A 538 15.12 22.73 28.07
CA ILE A 538 14.80 23.72 27.02
C ILE A 538 15.02 23.14 25.62
N TRP A 539 16.12 22.41 25.42
CA TRP A 539 16.45 21.83 24.11
C TRP A 539 15.43 20.76 23.69
N MET A 540 14.89 19.99 24.65
CA MET A 540 13.84 19.00 24.37
C MET A 540 12.50 19.65 23.98
N ARG A 541 12.18 20.81 24.58
CA ARG A 541 11.02 21.62 24.15
C ARG A 541 11.20 22.13 22.73
N GLN A 542 12.40 22.58 22.37
CA GLN A 542 12.72 23.02 21.02
C GLN A 542 12.62 21.85 20.02
N ALA A 543 13.23 20.71 20.32
CA ALA A 543 13.14 19.50 19.49
C ALA A 543 11.69 19.03 19.32
N SER A 544 10.87 19.09 20.38
CA SER A 544 9.44 18.76 20.32
C SER A 544 8.66 19.73 19.43
N SER A 545 8.99 21.02 19.48
CA SER A 545 8.44 22.04 18.57
C SER A 545 8.86 21.82 17.12
N ASP A 546 10.10 21.37 16.88
CA ASP A 546 10.60 21.04 15.56
C ASP A 546 9.90 19.80 14.97
N LEU A 547 9.68 18.75 15.78
CA LEU A 547 8.88 17.59 15.38
C LEU A 547 7.45 18.01 14.99
N ALA A 548 6.81 18.85 15.80
CA ALA A 548 5.45 19.31 15.54
C ALA A 548 5.36 20.17 14.27
N GLY A 549 6.38 20.97 13.99
CA GLY A 549 6.51 21.76 12.76
C GLY A 549 6.99 20.99 11.53
N GLY A 550 7.17 19.66 11.64
CA GLY A 550 7.65 18.81 10.56
C GLY A 550 9.15 18.96 10.21
N ARG A 551 9.93 19.66 11.03
CA ARG A 551 11.39 19.80 10.90
C ARG A 551 12.10 18.60 11.53
N ILE A 552 11.79 17.40 11.04
CA ILE A 552 12.28 16.13 11.60
C ILE A 552 13.80 16.04 11.63
N GLY A 553 14.49 16.56 10.60
CA GLY A 553 15.95 16.60 10.55
C GLY A 553 16.56 17.41 11.70
N ALA A 554 16.02 18.60 11.98
CA ALA A 554 16.51 19.45 13.07
C ALA A 554 16.24 18.81 14.45
N ALA A 555 15.06 18.22 14.63
CA ALA A 555 14.72 17.53 15.87
C ALA A 555 15.64 16.32 16.10
N LEU A 556 15.82 15.45 15.09
CA LEU A 556 16.71 14.29 15.21
C LEU A 556 18.16 14.69 15.47
N ALA A 557 18.65 15.75 14.82
CA ALA A 557 19.98 16.29 15.11
C ALA A 557 20.10 16.73 16.58
N ALA A 558 19.11 17.43 17.13
CA ALA A 558 19.12 17.83 18.54
C ALA A 558 19.13 16.62 19.51
N TYR A 559 18.38 15.56 19.20
CA TYR A 559 18.47 14.31 19.98
C TYR A 559 19.82 13.61 19.78
N ASP A 560 20.40 13.64 18.59
CA ASP A 560 21.71 13.03 18.31
C ASP A 560 22.84 13.76 19.04
N ASP A 561 22.86 15.09 18.99
CA ASP A 561 23.81 15.96 19.68
C ASP A 561 23.75 15.76 21.21
N ALA A 562 22.57 15.47 21.74
CA ALA A 562 22.35 15.14 23.15
C ALA A 562 22.68 13.67 23.51
N GLY A 563 23.14 12.86 22.55
CA GLY A 563 23.45 11.44 22.75
C GLY A 563 22.23 10.54 22.94
N MET A 564 21.05 11.01 22.55
CA MET A 564 19.77 10.31 22.72
C MET A 564 19.37 9.46 21.51
N VAL A 565 20.10 9.55 20.39
CA VAL A 565 19.97 8.61 19.28
C VAL A 565 21.03 7.51 19.44
N ARG A 566 20.57 6.33 19.85
CA ARG A 566 21.39 5.12 20.03
C ARG A 566 21.40 4.33 18.73
N THR A 567 22.57 4.23 18.10
CA THR A 567 22.74 3.50 16.84
C THR A 567 23.54 2.23 17.11
N GLU A 568 22.93 1.08 16.84
CA GLU A 568 23.61 -0.22 16.86
C GLU A 568 23.71 -0.80 15.45
N TRP A 569 24.55 -1.81 15.24
CA TRP A 569 24.71 -2.35 13.89
C TRP A 569 23.45 -3.08 13.44
N SER A 570 23.00 -4.03 14.25
CA SER A 570 21.81 -4.82 13.97
C SER A 570 20.59 -4.33 14.74
N ARG A 571 19.42 -4.72 14.26
CA ARG A 571 18.15 -4.49 14.95
C ARG A 571 18.11 -5.18 16.31
N GLU A 572 18.67 -6.39 16.40
CA GLU A 572 18.70 -7.18 17.61
C GLU A 572 19.60 -6.55 18.68
N GLU A 573 20.78 -6.04 18.29
CA GLU A 573 21.62 -5.23 19.17
C GLU A 573 20.91 -3.96 19.63
N ALA A 574 20.17 -3.27 18.74
CA ALA A 574 19.40 -2.09 19.12
C ALA A 574 18.33 -2.41 20.18
N ILE A 575 17.67 -3.56 20.08
CA ILE A 575 16.71 -4.04 21.09
C ILE A 575 17.42 -4.39 22.41
N ALA A 576 18.55 -5.09 22.34
CA ALA A 576 19.33 -5.45 23.53
C ALA A 576 19.84 -4.20 24.26
N SER A 577 20.36 -3.22 23.52
CA SER A 577 20.79 -1.91 23.99
C SER A 577 19.62 -1.15 24.64
N LEU A 578 18.44 -1.14 24.00
CA LEU A 578 17.21 -0.56 24.55
C LEU A 578 16.81 -1.18 25.89
N ILE A 579 16.74 -2.52 25.96
CA ILE A 579 16.36 -3.22 27.19
C ILE A 579 17.40 -3.04 28.29
N SER A 580 18.69 -3.04 27.95
CA SER A 580 19.79 -2.78 28.89
C SER A 580 19.66 -1.38 29.51
N ASP A 581 19.48 -0.36 28.66
CA ASP A 581 19.30 1.02 29.09
C ASP A 581 18.01 1.19 29.91
N TRP A 582 16.89 0.62 29.47
CA TRP A 582 15.64 0.64 30.23
C TRP A 582 15.79 -0.05 31.59
N ASN A 583 16.46 -1.19 31.66
CA ASN A 583 16.66 -1.93 32.90
C ASN A 583 17.55 -1.16 33.88
N ARG A 584 18.66 -0.59 33.41
CA ARG A 584 19.54 0.27 34.22
C ARG A 584 18.78 1.45 34.80
N ASP A 585 17.91 2.06 34.01
CA ASP A 585 17.15 3.25 34.39
C ASP A 585 15.81 2.90 35.08
N TYR A 586 15.49 1.62 35.28
CA TYR A 586 14.20 1.18 35.83
C TYR A 586 14.05 1.57 37.30
N ASP A 587 13.02 2.37 37.55
CA ASP A 587 12.57 2.79 38.87
C ASP A 587 11.06 2.58 38.95
N PRO A 588 10.54 1.74 39.88
CA PRO A 588 9.12 1.47 40.00
C PRO A 588 8.30 2.70 40.44
N THR A 589 8.96 3.74 40.96
CA THR A 589 8.31 5.01 41.36
C THR A 589 8.20 6.01 40.21
N ARG A 590 8.92 5.79 39.11
CA ARG A 590 8.87 6.63 37.91
C ARG A 590 8.06 5.95 36.81
N THR A 591 7.46 6.78 35.96
CA THR A 591 6.71 6.28 34.79
C THR A 591 7.63 6.18 33.59
N ALA A 592 7.82 4.97 33.07
CA ALA A 592 8.62 4.71 31.87
C ALA A 592 7.82 3.92 30.85
N LEU A 593 8.07 4.16 29.56
CA LEU A 593 7.35 3.47 28.49
C LEU A 593 8.27 3.14 27.31
N ILE A 594 8.25 1.89 26.88
CA ILE A 594 8.89 1.45 25.64
C ILE A 594 7.90 1.58 24.49
N LEU A 595 8.28 2.28 23.43
CA LEU A 595 7.44 2.49 22.24
C LEU A 595 8.01 1.78 21.03
N ALA A 596 7.16 1.01 20.37
CA ALA A 596 7.44 0.47 19.04
C ALA A 596 6.22 0.65 18.15
N HIS A 597 6.39 0.53 16.84
CA HIS A 597 5.24 0.60 15.94
C HIS A 597 4.48 -0.75 15.87
N ARG A 598 5.20 -1.89 15.86
CA ARG A 598 4.64 -3.23 15.62
C ARG A 598 4.21 -3.91 16.92
N ARG A 599 3.12 -4.68 16.91
CA ARG A 599 2.74 -5.47 18.10
C ARG A 599 3.71 -6.60 18.43
N ALA A 600 4.43 -7.19 17.46
CA ALA A 600 5.46 -8.21 17.78
C ALA A 600 6.58 -7.59 18.59
N ASP A 601 7.02 -6.40 18.16
CA ASP A 601 8.08 -5.69 18.85
C ASP A 601 7.64 -5.35 20.26
N VAL A 602 6.41 -4.87 20.42
CA VAL A 602 5.83 -4.61 21.75
C VAL A 602 5.81 -5.89 22.60
N ARG A 603 5.38 -7.03 22.05
CA ARG A 603 5.35 -8.30 22.77
C ARG A 603 6.75 -8.73 23.23
N MET A 604 7.69 -8.80 22.30
CA MET A 604 9.08 -9.17 22.58
C MET A 604 9.75 -8.21 23.58
N LEU A 605 9.51 -6.89 23.45
CA LEU A 605 10.05 -5.88 24.36
C LEU A 605 9.45 -6.02 25.76
N ASN A 606 8.15 -6.36 25.87
CA ASN A 606 7.50 -6.65 27.14
C ASN A 606 8.09 -7.88 27.83
N GLU A 607 8.24 -8.99 27.09
CA GLU A 607 8.82 -10.24 27.59
C GLU A 607 10.24 -9.98 28.12
N ARG A 608 11.13 -9.39 27.30
CA ARG A 608 12.52 -9.08 27.71
C ARG A 608 12.62 -8.09 28.87
N ALA A 609 11.75 -7.08 28.90
CA ALA A 609 11.71 -6.11 30.00
C ALA A 609 11.35 -6.82 31.32
N ARG A 610 10.34 -7.69 31.30
CA ARG A 610 9.94 -8.46 32.47
C ARG A 610 11.02 -9.43 32.92
N ASP A 611 11.66 -10.14 31.99
CA ASP A 611 12.74 -11.09 32.31
C ASP A 611 13.85 -10.40 33.12
N LYS A 612 14.22 -9.17 32.75
CA LYS A 612 15.19 -8.38 33.53
C LYS A 612 14.74 -8.01 34.94
N LEU A 613 13.44 -7.79 35.16
CA LEU A 613 12.90 -7.54 36.49
C LEU A 613 12.88 -8.80 37.35
N VAL A 614 12.63 -9.97 36.74
CA VAL A 614 12.70 -11.28 37.40
C VAL A 614 14.14 -11.63 37.76
N GLU A 615 15.09 -11.47 36.84
CA GLU A 615 16.53 -11.66 37.08
C GLU A 615 17.04 -10.80 38.26
N ARG A 616 16.51 -9.58 38.43
CA ARG A 616 16.86 -8.67 39.53
C ARG A 616 16.09 -8.94 40.83
N GLY A 617 15.13 -9.85 40.84
CA GLY A 617 14.25 -10.12 41.98
C GLY A 617 13.30 -8.97 42.34
N ILE A 618 13.05 -8.03 41.43
CA ILE A 618 12.09 -6.93 41.63
C ILE A 618 10.65 -7.45 41.49
N VAL A 619 10.45 -8.36 40.54
CA VAL A 619 9.20 -9.08 40.30
C VAL A 619 9.50 -10.57 40.46
N GLY A 620 8.60 -11.32 41.10
CA GLY A 620 8.77 -12.79 41.18
C GLY A 620 8.52 -13.46 39.81
N GLU A 621 8.83 -14.76 39.72
CA GLU A 621 8.50 -15.59 38.54
C GLU A 621 7.03 -15.42 38.12
N GLY A 622 6.16 -15.24 39.10
CA GLY A 622 4.73 -14.96 38.94
C GLY A 622 3.93 -16.24 38.75
N PHE A 623 2.65 -16.04 38.44
CA PHE A 623 1.68 -17.09 38.27
C PHE A 623 1.13 -17.07 36.86
N ALA A 624 0.94 -18.25 36.27
CA ALA A 624 0.41 -18.39 34.93
C ALA A 624 -1.02 -17.82 34.81
N PHE A 625 -1.25 -17.07 33.76
CA PHE A 625 -2.53 -16.47 33.42
C PHE A 625 -2.70 -16.57 31.91
N ARG A 626 -3.77 -17.25 31.46
CA ARG A 626 -4.06 -17.38 30.04
C ARG A 626 -4.72 -16.10 29.51
N THR A 627 -3.97 -15.32 28.75
CA THR A 627 -4.50 -14.17 28.03
C THR A 627 -5.04 -14.59 26.66
N GLU A 628 -5.70 -13.66 25.96
CA GLU A 628 -6.16 -13.88 24.58
C GLU A 628 -4.99 -14.21 23.63
N ASP A 629 -3.81 -13.66 23.91
CA ASP A 629 -2.59 -13.77 23.10
C ASP A 629 -1.57 -14.76 23.71
N GLY A 630 -2.08 -15.76 24.43
CA GLY A 630 -1.31 -16.87 24.99
C GLY A 630 -1.11 -16.82 26.51
N SER A 631 -0.31 -17.73 27.05
CA SER A 631 0.00 -17.72 28.48
C SER A 631 0.97 -16.57 28.81
N ARG A 632 0.75 -15.92 29.96
CA ARG A 632 1.67 -14.95 30.56
C ARG A 632 1.81 -15.27 32.04
N ASN A 633 2.97 -14.95 32.61
CA ASN A 633 3.12 -14.95 34.06
C ASN A 633 2.93 -13.53 34.59
N PHE A 634 2.11 -13.39 35.62
CA PHE A 634 1.95 -12.14 36.36
C PHE A 634 2.35 -12.35 37.81
N ALA A 635 3.13 -11.43 38.38
CA ALA A 635 3.49 -11.37 39.78
C ALA A 635 3.14 -9.99 40.36
N ALA A 636 3.13 -9.88 41.68
CA ALA A 636 3.07 -8.57 42.33
C ALA A 636 4.21 -7.67 41.83
N GLY A 637 3.90 -6.43 41.49
CA GLY A 637 4.80 -5.45 40.89
C GLY A 637 4.72 -5.35 39.37
N ASP A 638 4.17 -6.35 38.67
CA ASP A 638 4.07 -6.33 37.20
C ASP A 638 3.25 -5.14 36.69
N GLN A 639 3.71 -4.51 35.60
CA GLN A 639 2.93 -3.53 34.87
C GLN A 639 2.15 -4.24 33.76
N ILE A 640 0.84 -4.01 33.68
CA ILE A 640 -0.06 -4.65 32.71
C ILE A 640 -0.86 -3.61 31.91
N VAL A 641 -1.41 -4.04 30.77
CA VAL A 641 -2.30 -3.26 29.92
C VAL A 641 -3.59 -4.03 29.61
N PHE A 642 -4.73 -3.36 29.74
CA PHE A 642 -6.03 -3.88 29.30
C PHE A 642 -6.21 -3.68 27.80
N LEU A 643 -6.69 -4.69 27.07
CA LEU A 643 -6.78 -4.70 25.61
C LEU A 643 -8.23 -4.60 25.09
N LYS A 644 -9.22 -4.72 25.98
CA LYS A 644 -10.65 -4.64 25.65
C LYS A 644 -11.43 -3.85 26.69
N ASN A 645 -12.44 -3.12 26.26
CA ASN A 645 -13.36 -2.46 27.19
C ASN A 645 -14.23 -3.50 27.89
N GLU A 646 -14.33 -3.44 29.21
CA GLU A 646 -15.24 -4.27 30.00
C GLU A 646 -15.87 -3.44 31.13
N GLY A 647 -17.16 -3.17 30.98
CA GLY A 647 -17.88 -2.22 31.83
C GLY A 647 -18.07 -2.71 33.26
N SER A 648 -18.22 -4.02 33.46
CA SER A 648 -18.40 -4.62 34.79
C SER A 648 -17.16 -4.50 35.69
N LEU A 649 -15.96 -4.52 35.10
CA LEU A 649 -14.69 -4.27 35.78
C LEU A 649 -14.33 -2.77 35.79
N GLY A 650 -15.05 -1.98 35.00
CA GLY A 650 -14.73 -0.59 34.72
C GLY A 650 -13.41 -0.40 33.97
N VAL A 651 -12.91 -1.41 33.25
CA VAL A 651 -11.62 -1.34 32.53
C VAL A 651 -11.82 -0.97 31.07
N LYS A 652 -10.83 -0.28 30.49
CA LYS A 652 -10.87 0.22 29.11
C LYS A 652 -9.63 -0.22 28.34
N ASN A 653 -9.76 -0.41 27.03
CA ASN A 653 -8.63 -0.72 26.15
C ASN A 653 -7.57 0.41 26.20
N GLY A 654 -6.32 0.03 26.46
CA GLY A 654 -5.15 0.89 26.58
C GLY A 654 -4.85 1.39 28.00
N MET A 655 -5.67 0.99 28.99
CA MET A 655 -5.48 1.35 30.40
C MET A 655 -4.30 0.54 30.99
N LEU A 656 -3.37 1.22 31.65
CA LEU A 656 -2.27 0.60 32.37
C LEU A 656 -2.67 0.34 33.82
N ALA A 657 -2.13 -0.73 34.40
CA ALA A 657 -2.33 -1.07 35.80
C ALA A 657 -1.08 -1.74 36.37
N ARG A 658 -0.95 -1.73 37.69
CA ARG A 658 0.10 -2.45 38.40
C ARG A 658 -0.52 -3.62 39.16
N VAL A 659 0.04 -4.81 39.00
CA VAL A 659 -0.40 -5.99 39.74
C VAL A 659 0.01 -5.82 41.20
N VAL A 660 -0.97 -5.78 42.10
CA VAL A 660 -0.77 -5.73 43.56
C VAL A 660 -0.61 -7.14 44.09
N ASN A 661 -1.43 -8.06 43.59
CA ASN A 661 -1.40 -9.45 43.98
C ASN A 661 -1.68 -10.31 42.75
N ALA A 662 -0.97 -11.42 42.65
CA ALA A 662 -1.19 -12.42 41.63
C ALA A 662 -1.32 -13.79 42.28
N SER A 663 -2.28 -14.53 41.77
CA SER A 663 -2.47 -15.97 41.88
C SER A 663 -2.74 -16.45 40.45
N ALA A 664 -2.59 -17.72 40.15
CA ALA A 664 -2.76 -18.13 38.76
C ALA A 664 -4.22 -18.03 38.27
N GLY A 665 -4.39 -17.57 37.04
CA GLY A 665 -5.71 -17.19 36.54
C GLY A 665 -6.45 -16.10 37.33
N ARG A 666 -5.82 -15.44 38.30
CA ARG A 666 -6.41 -14.29 39.01
C ARG A 666 -5.35 -13.26 39.39
N ILE A 667 -5.52 -12.05 38.88
CA ILE A 667 -4.71 -10.90 39.28
C ILE A 667 -5.58 -9.84 39.94
N VAL A 668 -5.03 -9.18 40.95
CA VAL A 668 -5.57 -7.94 41.52
C VAL A 668 -4.67 -6.82 41.04
N ALA A 669 -5.23 -5.92 40.24
CA ALA A 669 -4.49 -4.83 39.62
C ALA A 669 -4.96 -3.48 40.14
N ALA A 670 -4.03 -2.67 40.60
CA ALA A 670 -4.24 -1.27 40.93
C ALA A 670 -4.23 -0.42 39.66
N ILE A 671 -5.27 0.37 39.49
CA ILE A 671 -5.46 1.30 38.37
C ILE A 671 -5.47 2.72 38.95
N GLY A 672 -4.63 3.59 38.40
CA GLY A 672 -4.46 4.97 38.88
C GLY A 672 -3.32 5.12 39.88
N GLU A 673 -3.14 6.35 40.38
CA GLU A 673 -2.14 6.72 41.38
C GLU A 673 -2.80 7.62 42.45
N GLY A 674 -2.24 7.67 43.65
CA GLY A 674 -2.73 8.51 44.74
C GLY A 674 -4.15 8.17 45.21
N ASP A 675 -4.96 9.19 45.48
CA ASP A 675 -6.34 9.05 46.00
C ASP A 675 -7.32 8.38 45.01
N ASP A 676 -6.98 8.34 43.72
CA ASP A 676 -7.78 7.71 42.66
C ASP A 676 -7.39 6.25 42.38
N CYS A 677 -6.47 5.69 43.18
CA CYS A 677 -6.06 4.30 43.05
C CYS A 677 -7.23 3.38 43.43
N ARG A 678 -7.68 2.56 42.47
CA ARG A 678 -8.65 1.50 42.73
C ARG A 678 -8.12 0.15 42.30
N GLU A 679 -8.50 -0.87 43.05
CA GLU A 679 -8.16 -2.25 42.72
C GLU A 679 -9.27 -2.89 41.87
N VAL A 680 -8.85 -3.64 40.86
CA VAL A 680 -9.74 -4.46 40.04
C VAL A 680 -9.29 -5.90 40.12
N VAL A 681 -10.23 -6.79 40.44
CA VAL A 681 -10.01 -8.22 40.40
C VAL A 681 -10.28 -8.71 38.97
N VAL A 682 -9.26 -9.26 38.33
CA VAL A 682 -9.35 -9.82 37.00
C VAL A 682 -9.21 -11.33 37.12
N GLU A 683 -10.29 -12.03 36.84
CA GLU A 683 -10.29 -13.49 36.76
C GLU A 683 -10.19 -13.92 35.29
N GLN A 684 -9.23 -14.79 34.98
CA GLN A 684 -8.96 -15.31 33.63
C GLN A 684 -10.21 -15.85 32.93
N ARG A 685 -11.10 -16.53 33.67
CA ARG A 685 -12.35 -17.09 33.14
C ARG A 685 -13.35 -16.03 32.66
N PHE A 686 -13.22 -14.80 33.14
CA PHE A 686 -14.13 -13.70 32.87
C PHE A 686 -13.51 -12.69 31.89
N TYR A 687 -12.22 -12.41 32.03
CA TYR A 687 -11.53 -11.42 31.23
C TYR A 687 -10.09 -11.86 30.93
N ALA A 688 -9.81 -12.16 29.66
CA ALA A 688 -8.49 -12.62 29.20
C ALA A 688 -7.75 -11.58 28.34
N ASN A 689 -8.37 -10.43 28.04
CA ASN A 689 -7.78 -9.40 27.16
C ASN A 689 -6.82 -8.47 27.94
N VAL A 690 -5.76 -9.04 28.52
CA VAL A 690 -4.72 -8.35 29.30
C VAL A 690 -3.34 -8.82 28.85
N ASP A 691 -2.32 -7.96 28.89
CA ASP A 691 -0.93 -8.35 28.62
C ASP A 691 0.02 -7.48 29.47
N HIS A 692 1.34 -7.72 29.43
CA HIS A 692 2.32 -6.83 30.04
C HIS A 692 2.28 -5.43 29.41
N GLY A 693 2.56 -4.41 30.23
CA GLY A 693 2.37 -3.00 29.90
C GLY A 693 3.65 -2.17 29.87
N TYR A 694 4.84 -2.77 29.89
CA TYR A 694 6.13 -2.07 29.83
C TYR A 694 6.37 -1.42 28.46
N ALA A 695 5.93 -2.11 27.40
CA ALA A 695 5.95 -1.64 26.02
C ALA A 695 4.53 -1.46 25.46
N THR A 696 4.35 -0.49 24.57
CA THR A 696 3.09 -0.32 23.82
C THR A 696 3.31 0.24 22.42
N THR A 697 2.27 0.18 21.59
CA THR A 697 2.37 0.75 20.25
C THR A 697 2.30 2.28 20.29
N VAL A 698 2.99 2.96 19.37
CA VAL A 698 2.93 4.43 19.26
C VAL A 698 1.49 4.94 19.20
N HIS A 699 0.59 4.25 18.47
CA HIS A 699 -0.83 4.59 18.40
C HIS A 699 -1.55 4.52 19.76
N LYS A 700 -1.27 3.51 20.58
CA LYS A 700 -1.87 3.36 21.92
C LYS A 700 -1.28 4.33 22.94
N SER A 701 -0.10 4.89 22.67
CA SER A 701 0.56 5.89 23.51
C SER A 701 0.00 7.31 23.32
N GLN A 702 -0.87 7.56 22.34
CA GLN A 702 -1.41 8.89 22.13
C GLN A 702 -2.18 9.37 23.38
N GLY A 703 -1.94 10.62 23.74
CA GLY A 703 -2.43 11.22 24.99
C GLY A 703 -1.64 10.84 26.25
N ALA A 704 -0.78 9.82 26.22
CA ALA A 704 0.05 9.48 27.38
C ALA A 704 1.13 10.54 27.64
N THR A 705 1.49 10.70 28.91
CA THR A 705 2.65 11.45 29.36
C THR A 705 3.37 10.59 30.41
N VAL A 706 4.66 10.36 30.23
CA VAL A 706 5.51 9.57 31.13
C VAL A 706 6.82 10.29 31.38
N ASP A 707 7.59 9.87 32.37
CA ASP A 707 8.86 10.51 32.71
C ASP A 707 9.93 10.20 31.65
N SER A 708 10.12 8.91 31.31
CA SER A 708 11.07 8.48 30.27
C SER A 708 10.44 7.64 29.16
N VAL A 709 10.98 7.77 27.95
CA VAL A 709 10.53 7.01 26.77
C VAL A 709 11.71 6.40 26.04
N LYS A 710 11.61 5.11 25.73
CA LYS A 710 12.57 4.42 24.85
C LYS A 710 11.84 4.01 23.57
N VAL A 711 12.26 4.54 22.42
CA VAL A 711 11.59 4.32 21.12
C VAL A 711 12.45 3.42 20.25
N LEU A 712 11.89 2.31 19.79
CA LEU A 712 12.50 1.49 18.75
C LEU A 712 12.14 2.06 17.37
N ALA A 713 13.15 2.49 16.60
CA ALA A 713 12.96 2.97 15.24
C ALA A 713 12.48 1.84 14.33
N SER A 714 11.71 2.20 13.29
CA SER A 714 11.28 1.27 12.26
C SER A 714 11.09 2.00 10.93
N ARG A 715 11.25 1.28 9.81
CA ARG A 715 11.02 1.82 8.45
C ARG A 715 9.56 2.20 8.17
N THR A 716 8.65 1.85 9.07
CA THR A 716 7.23 2.19 9.03
C THR A 716 6.87 3.52 9.67
N LEU A 717 7.77 4.13 10.44
CA LEU A 717 7.48 5.41 11.08
C LEU A 717 7.42 6.51 10.02
N ASP A 718 6.39 7.35 10.11
CA ASP A 718 6.21 8.58 9.34
C ASP A 718 6.35 9.80 10.26
N ARG A 719 6.09 11.00 9.72
CA ARG A 719 6.20 12.26 10.48
C ARG A 719 5.31 12.28 11.71
N HIS A 720 4.06 11.83 11.57
CA HIS A 720 3.06 11.87 12.64
C HIS A 720 3.39 10.85 13.74
N LEU A 721 3.80 9.64 13.36
CA LEU A 721 4.22 8.60 14.30
C LEU A 721 5.48 9.02 15.05
N THR A 722 6.46 9.59 14.36
CA THR A 722 7.72 10.05 14.97
C THR A 722 7.45 11.17 15.98
N TYR A 723 6.64 12.15 15.61
CA TYR A 723 6.23 13.22 16.51
C TYR A 723 5.53 12.68 17.75
N VAL A 724 4.57 11.76 17.60
CA VAL A 724 3.90 11.18 18.78
C VAL A 724 4.88 10.39 19.64
N ALA A 725 5.71 9.52 19.05
CA ALA A 725 6.63 8.67 19.79
C ALA A 725 7.64 9.47 20.64
N LEU A 726 8.29 10.48 20.04
CA LEU A 726 9.34 11.23 20.71
C LEU A 726 8.82 12.33 21.65
N THR A 727 7.50 12.59 21.72
CA THR A 727 6.95 13.66 22.56
C THR A 727 6.22 13.18 23.81
N ARG A 728 6.19 11.89 24.11
CA ARG A 728 5.48 11.37 25.31
C ARG A 728 6.23 11.59 26.63
N HIS A 729 7.53 11.92 26.59
CA HIS A 729 8.41 12.04 27.76
C HIS A 729 8.33 13.41 28.46
N ARG A 730 8.68 13.45 29.76
CA ARG A 730 8.96 14.68 30.53
C ARG A 730 10.45 14.92 30.71
N ASP A 731 11.21 13.86 30.98
CA ASP A 731 12.60 13.92 31.41
C ASP A 731 13.58 13.49 30.32
N ASP A 732 13.30 12.39 29.61
CA ASP A 732 14.16 11.93 28.53
C ASP A 732 13.41 11.06 27.50
N ALA A 733 13.81 11.17 26.23
CA ALA A 733 13.41 10.26 25.17
C ALA A 733 14.63 9.82 24.37
N GLN A 734 14.74 8.52 24.14
CA GLN A 734 15.85 7.91 23.41
C GLN A 734 15.33 7.12 22.22
N LEU A 735 15.98 7.26 21.07
CA LEU A 735 15.65 6.57 19.83
C LEU A 735 16.71 5.52 19.52
N TYR A 736 16.30 4.26 19.39
CA TYR A 736 17.18 3.12 19.11
C TYR A 736 17.04 2.71 17.64
N VAL A 737 18.15 2.69 16.93
CA VAL A 737 18.20 2.46 15.48
C VAL A 737 19.18 1.32 15.17
N GLY A 738 18.68 0.27 14.53
CA GLY A 738 19.54 -0.73 13.89
C GLY A 738 19.99 -0.23 12.52
N LEU A 739 21.27 0.11 12.37
CA LEU A 739 21.83 0.72 11.17
C LEU A 739 21.59 -0.14 9.92
N SER A 740 21.73 -1.46 10.05
CA SER A 740 21.57 -2.41 8.94
C SER A 740 20.17 -2.41 8.31
N GLU A 741 19.13 -1.99 9.04
CA GLU A 741 17.76 -1.90 8.51
C GLU A 741 17.61 -0.81 7.43
N TYR A 742 18.52 0.17 7.40
CA TYR A 742 18.45 1.36 6.55
C TYR A 742 19.54 1.40 5.47
N THR A 743 20.48 0.45 5.48
CA THR A 743 21.54 0.28 4.48
C THR A 743 21.17 -0.77 3.43
N GLN A 744 21.24 -0.41 2.14
CA GLN A 744 21.15 -1.39 1.03
C GLN A 744 22.53 -1.82 0.50
N ARG A 745 23.59 -1.06 0.82
CA ARG A 745 24.98 -1.24 0.35
C ARG A 745 25.97 -0.74 1.41
N GLY A 746 25.74 -1.13 2.66
CA GLY A 746 26.61 -0.81 3.79
C GLY A 746 26.85 -2.07 4.61
N GLY A 747 28.04 -2.19 5.19
CA GLY A 747 28.50 -3.39 5.87
C GLY A 747 29.81 -3.14 6.59
N ILE A 748 30.28 -4.17 7.30
CA ILE A 748 31.66 -4.22 7.79
C ILE A 748 32.55 -4.50 6.58
N LEU A 749 33.56 -3.68 6.34
CA LEU A 749 34.54 -3.89 5.29
C LEU A 749 35.36 -5.14 5.62
N VAL A 750 35.20 -6.20 4.85
CA VAL A 750 35.94 -7.46 5.06
C VAL A 750 37.12 -7.57 4.12
N ASP A 751 36.95 -7.10 2.87
CA ASP A 751 37.99 -7.17 1.86
C ASP A 751 37.75 -6.10 0.79
N HIS A 752 38.82 -5.65 0.13
CA HIS A 752 38.74 -4.82 -1.06
C HIS A 752 40.06 -4.86 -1.82
N GLY A 753 40.00 -4.76 -3.15
CA GLY A 753 41.19 -4.84 -3.96
C GLY A 753 40.91 -4.94 -5.44
N VAL A 754 41.91 -5.36 -6.21
CA VAL A 754 41.81 -5.57 -7.65
C VAL A 754 41.87 -7.07 -7.94
N ALA A 755 40.83 -7.60 -8.56
CA ALA A 755 40.74 -9.01 -8.98
C ALA A 755 40.01 -9.13 -10.32
N PRO A 756 40.11 -10.27 -11.03
CA PRO A 756 39.29 -10.53 -12.22
C PRO A 756 37.80 -10.41 -11.87
N TYR A 757 37.03 -9.64 -12.66
CA TYR A 757 35.62 -9.35 -12.36
C TYR A 757 34.80 -10.64 -12.11
N GLU A 758 34.07 -10.68 -10.99
CA GLU A 758 33.32 -11.86 -10.49
C GLU A 758 34.19 -13.11 -10.23
N ASP A 759 35.49 -12.92 -9.95
CA ASP A 759 36.49 -13.98 -9.72
C ASP A 759 36.60 -14.99 -10.87
N LYS A 760 36.24 -14.57 -12.08
CA LYS A 760 36.34 -15.38 -13.30
C LYS A 760 37.70 -15.13 -13.97
N PRO A 761 38.55 -16.16 -14.13
CA PRO A 761 39.92 -16.00 -14.63
C PRO A 761 40.03 -15.28 -15.99
N ASP A 762 39.04 -15.45 -16.86
CA ASP A 762 39.02 -14.88 -18.22
C ASP A 762 38.51 -13.43 -18.26
N ASN A 763 38.05 -12.88 -17.13
CA ASN A 763 37.53 -11.51 -17.07
C ASN A 763 38.62 -10.47 -16.84
N ARG A 764 38.35 -9.22 -17.22
CA ARG A 764 39.25 -8.09 -16.92
C ARG A 764 39.25 -7.79 -15.43
N ASN A 765 40.40 -7.34 -14.93
CA ASN A 765 40.53 -6.85 -13.56
C ASN A 765 39.58 -5.67 -13.30
N SER A 766 38.91 -5.71 -12.15
CA SER A 766 38.06 -4.64 -11.65
C SER A 766 38.27 -4.50 -10.15
N TYR A 767 38.06 -3.29 -9.63
CA TYR A 767 38.15 -3.07 -8.19
C TYR A 767 36.89 -3.61 -7.52
N PHE A 768 37.05 -4.31 -6.41
CA PHE A 768 35.95 -4.86 -5.61
C PHE A 768 35.99 -4.36 -4.18
N VAL A 769 34.83 -4.37 -3.54
CA VAL A 769 34.65 -4.13 -2.11
C VAL A 769 33.69 -5.19 -1.59
N THR A 770 34.13 -5.94 -0.58
CA THR A 770 33.34 -6.97 0.10
C THR A 770 32.87 -6.43 1.43
N LEU A 771 31.54 -6.38 1.59
CA LEU A 771 30.88 -5.89 2.79
C LEU A 771 30.11 -7.02 3.46
N GLU A 772 30.31 -7.21 4.76
CA GLU A 772 29.52 -8.14 5.57
C GLU A 772 28.31 -7.45 6.19
N ALA A 773 27.13 -8.01 5.96
CA ALA A 773 25.86 -7.57 6.53
C ALA A 773 25.67 -8.11 7.96
N SER A 774 24.69 -7.56 8.68
CA SER A 774 24.41 -7.96 10.07
C SER A 774 23.93 -9.41 10.25
N ASP A 775 23.51 -10.08 9.18
CA ASP A 775 23.12 -11.49 9.18
C ASP A 775 24.26 -12.43 8.77
N GLY A 776 25.50 -11.91 8.70
CA GLY A 776 26.71 -12.64 8.31
C GLY A 776 26.85 -12.84 6.80
N ARG A 777 25.92 -12.35 5.97
CA ARG A 777 26.05 -12.43 4.51
C ARG A 777 27.08 -11.44 3.99
N GLN A 778 28.03 -11.92 3.20
CA GLN A 778 28.99 -11.08 2.50
C GLN A 778 28.49 -10.72 1.09
N ASN A 779 28.56 -9.43 0.75
CA ASN A 779 28.19 -8.90 -0.55
C ASN A 779 29.39 -8.20 -1.19
N THR A 780 29.86 -8.75 -2.29
CA THR A 780 30.95 -8.17 -3.09
C THR A 780 30.40 -7.26 -4.17
N ILE A 781 30.81 -5.99 -4.14
CA ILE A 781 30.42 -4.98 -5.11
C ILE A 781 31.65 -4.68 -5.99
N TRP A 782 31.45 -4.79 -7.30
CA TRP A 782 32.49 -4.55 -8.29
C TRP A 782 32.27 -3.21 -8.99
N GLY A 783 33.34 -2.47 -9.25
CA GLY A 783 33.23 -1.17 -9.90
C GLY A 783 34.56 -0.45 -10.06
N VAL A 784 34.82 0.02 -11.27
CA VAL A 784 36.07 0.74 -11.61
C VAL A 784 36.27 2.06 -10.85
N ASP A 785 35.20 2.69 -10.35
CA ASP A 785 35.28 3.91 -9.56
C ASP A 785 35.39 3.64 -8.04
N LEU A 786 35.21 2.39 -7.60
CA LEU A 786 35.40 2.02 -6.20
C LEU A 786 36.85 2.24 -5.77
N GLU A 787 37.82 2.01 -6.64
CA GLU A 787 39.24 2.25 -6.33
C GLU A 787 39.49 3.69 -5.89
N ARG A 788 38.94 4.65 -6.65
CA ARG A 788 39.03 6.08 -6.32
C ARG A 788 38.32 6.35 -4.99
N ALA A 789 37.08 5.86 -4.84
CA ALA A 789 36.27 6.11 -3.66
C ALA A 789 36.91 5.55 -2.37
N MET A 790 37.51 4.35 -2.45
CA MET A 790 38.22 3.70 -1.34
C MET A 790 39.54 4.42 -1.03
N LYS A 791 40.28 4.89 -2.04
CA LYS A 791 41.51 5.68 -1.81
C LYS A 791 41.23 7.04 -1.17
N GLU A 792 40.14 7.70 -1.55
CA GLU A 792 39.74 9.00 -0.99
C GLU A 792 39.29 8.89 0.46
N ALA A 793 38.57 7.83 0.83
CA ALA A 793 38.07 7.64 2.19
C ALA A 793 39.05 6.88 3.10
N ALA A 794 39.94 6.07 2.54
CA ALA A 794 40.93 5.25 3.22
C ALA A 794 40.39 4.46 4.45
N PRO A 795 39.30 3.66 4.30
CA PRO A 795 38.79 2.83 5.39
C PRO A 795 39.69 1.61 5.65
N GLU A 796 39.72 1.13 6.89
CA GLU A 796 40.42 -0.09 7.30
C GLU A 796 39.48 -1.32 7.26
N ILE A 797 40.04 -2.51 7.03
CA ILE A 797 39.28 -3.76 7.17
C ILE A 797 38.77 -3.86 8.62
N GLY A 798 37.46 -4.07 8.77
CA GLY A 798 36.74 -3.99 10.04
C GLY A 798 35.89 -2.72 10.19
N ASP A 799 36.14 -1.69 9.39
CA ASP A 799 35.35 -0.45 9.44
C ASP A 799 33.92 -0.66 8.93
N ARG A 800 32.96 0.01 9.56
CA ARG A 800 31.57 0.06 9.11
C ARG A 800 31.44 1.13 8.04
N ILE A 801 31.39 0.71 6.77
CA ILE A 801 31.32 1.62 5.62
C ILE A 801 30.06 1.46 4.79
N GLY A 802 29.59 2.57 4.22
CA GLY A 802 28.50 2.64 3.27
C GLY A 802 29.02 3.01 1.88
N LEU A 803 28.45 2.40 0.84
CA LEU A 803 28.73 2.78 -0.55
C LEU A 803 27.54 3.53 -1.14
N GLU A 804 27.72 4.82 -1.35
CA GLU A 804 26.73 5.71 -1.96
C GLU A 804 26.97 5.83 -3.47
N HIS A 805 25.92 5.63 -4.26
CA HIS A 805 25.97 5.77 -5.71
C HIS A 805 25.66 7.23 -6.12
N LYS A 806 26.66 7.96 -6.62
CA LYS A 806 26.56 9.40 -6.98
C LYS A 806 26.07 9.66 -8.40
N GLY A 807 25.99 8.64 -9.24
CA GLY A 807 25.53 8.76 -10.62
C GLY A 807 26.13 7.67 -11.51
N SER A 808 25.67 7.59 -12.74
CA SER A 808 26.20 6.67 -13.74
C SER A 808 26.49 7.40 -15.04
N GLN A 809 27.54 6.99 -15.74
CA GLN A 809 27.88 7.48 -17.08
C GLN A 809 27.88 6.30 -18.05
N PRO A 810 27.14 6.38 -19.17
CA PRO A 810 27.21 5.35 -20.20
C PRO A 810 28.56 5.41 -20.93
N VAL A 811 29.29 4.30 -20.94
CA VAL A 811 30.58 4.15 -21.62
C VAL A 811 30.46 3.05 -22.66
N VAL A 812 30.85 3.34 -23.90
CA VAL A 812 30.88 2.34 -24.99
C VAL A 812 32.21 1.59 -24.90
N LEU A 813 32.14 0.29 -24.66
CA LEU A 813 33.27 -0.61 -24.66
C LEU A 813 33.79 -0.85 -26.09
N PRO A 814 35.06 -1.27 -26.26
CA PRO A 814 35.66 -1.54 -27.58
C PRO A 814 34.92 -2.59 -28.43
N ASN A 815 34.08 -3.43 -27.80
CA ASN A 815 33.23 -4.42 -28.46
C ASN A 815 31.86 -3.85 -28.91
N GLY A 816 31.64 -2.54 -28.77
CA GLY A 816 30.39 -1.86 -29.12
C GLY A 816 29.28 -1.94 -28.06
N GLN A 817 29.51 -2.57 -26.90
CA GLN A 817 28.54 -2.60 -25.81
C GLN A 817 28.60 -1.32 -24.96
N THR A 818 27.45 -0.68 -24.74
CA THR A 818 27.33 0.41 -23.77
C THR A 818 27.12 -0.16 -22.38
N VAL A 819 28.03 0.15 -21.45
CA VAL A 819 27.92 -0.23 -20.03
C VAL A 819 27.87 1.03 -19.16
N GLU A 820 27.16 0.95 -18.05
CA GLU A 820 27.06 2.06 -17.09
C GLU A 820 28.28 2.06 -16.16
N ARG A 821 29.10 3.10 -16.23
CA ARG A 821 30.15 3.36 -15.26
C ARG A 821 29.55 4.08 -14.05
N TYR A 822 29.41 3.36 -12.94
CA TYR A 822 28.90 3.91 -11.69
C TYR A 822 29.95 4.76 -10.98
N ALA A 823 29.54 5.91 -10.44
CA ALA A 823 30.32 6.76 -9.56
C ALA A 823 29.96 6.47 -8.10
N TRP A 824 30.95 6.24 -7.25
CA TRP A 824 30.81 5.79 -5.87
C TRP A 824 31.39 6.79 -4.88
N LYS A 825 30.80 6.87 -3.69
CA LYS A 825 31.39 7.57 -2.54
C LYS A 825 31.31 6.65 -1.33
N VAL A 826 32.44 6.44 -0.67
CA VAL A 826 32.47 5.78 0.64
C VAL A 826 32.00 6.79 1.68
N VAL A 827 31.04 6.39 2.49
CA VAL A 827 30.45 7.22 3.55
C VAL A 827 30.45 6.46 4.86
N ASP A 828 30.54 7.19 5.97
CA ASP A 828 30.27 6.64 7.29
C ASP A 828 28.83 6.11 7.33
N VAL A 829 28.66 4.86 7.77
CA VAL A 829 27.34 4.20 7.74
C VAL A 829 26.35 4.94 8.61
N ARG A 830 26.78 5.40 9.79
CA ARG A 830 25.91 6.06 10.75
C ARG A 830 25.38 7.36 10.16
N ALA A 831 26.25 8.22 9.64
CA ALA A 831 25.86 9.49 9.03
C ALA A 831 24.87 9.29 7.86
N HIS A 832 25.15 8.33 6.97
CA HIS A 832 24.29 8.03 5.83
C HIS A 832 22.93 7.45 6.23
N VAL A 833 22.90 6.58 7.25
CA VAL A 833 21.67 6.03 7.79
C VAL A 833 20.84 7.12 8.45
N LEU A 834 21.45 8.05 9.19
CA LEU A 834 20.72 9.16 9.81
C LEU A 834 20.05 10.06 8.74
N GLU A 835 20.72 10.37 7.63
CA GLU A 835 20.12 11.12 6.52
C GLU A 835 18.91 10.37 5.92
N ARG A 836 19.05 9.06 5.67
CA ARG A 836 17.94 8.21 5.19
C ARG A 836 16.82 8.07 6.21
N LEU A 837 17.15 8.00 7.49
CA LEU A 837 16.20 7.95 8.58
C LEU A 837 15.39 9.24 8.59
N VAL A 838 16.04 10.41 8.48
CA VAL A 838 15.37 11.70 8.34
C VAL A 838 14.42 11.69 7.14
N GLU A 839 14.85 11.27 5.96
CA GLU A 839 13.98 11.19 4.76
C GLU A 839 12.74 10.32 5.05
N ARG A 840 12.93 9.17 5.69
CA ARG A 840 11.84 8.23 6.03
C ARG A 840 10.88 8.80 7.06
N LEU A 841 11.41 9.33 8.17
CA LEU A 841 10.61 9.91 9.24
C LEU A 841 9.97 11.24 8.81
N SER A 842 10.45 11.90 7.75
CA SER A 842 9.87 13.13 7.19
C SER A 842 8.71 12.89 6.22
N ARG A 843 8.40 11.64 5.87
CA ARG A 843 7.34 11.33 4.89
C ARG A 843 6.00 11.89 5.36
N ASP A 844 5.40 12.72 4.51
CA ASP A 844 4.09 13.28 4.74
C ASP A 844 3.02 12.23 4.46
N ALA A 845 2.30 11.82 5.50
CA ALA A 845 1.19 10.89 5.44
C ALA A 845 -0.14 11.60 5.80
N SER A 846 -0.19 12.93 5.68
CA SER A 846 -1.37 13.74 5.95
C SER A 846 -2.53 13.35 5.04
N LYS A 847 -3.74 13.28 5.61
CA LYS A 847 -4.94 13.05 4.81
C LYS A 847 -5.41 14.32 4.09
N GLU A 848 -5.84 14.14 2.85
CA GLU A 848 -6.48 15.18 2.05
C GLU A 848 -7.98 15.27 2.37
N THR A 849 -8.53 16.48 2.27
CA THR A 849 -9.97 16.76 2.25
C THR A 849 -10.35 17.44 0.94
N THR A 850 -11.62 17.37 0.54
CA THR A 850 -12.13 18.14 -0.60
C THR A 850 -11.95 19.65 -0.39
N LEU A 851 -11.95 20.09 0.86
CA LEU A 851 -11.81 21.47 1.30
C LEU A 851 -10.41 22.07 1.04
N ASP A 852 -9.38 21.22 0.90
CA ASP A 852 -8.04 21.65 0.49
C ASP A 852 -8.07 22.24 -0.94
N TYR A 853 -9.06 21.84 -1.73
CA TYR A 853 -9.28 22.28 -3.10
C TYR A 853 -10.30 23.41 -3.21
N ALA A 854 -10.75 24.03 -2.11
CA ALA A 854 -11.79 25.07 -2.15
C ALA A 854 -11.42 26.29 -3.00
N GLY A 855 -10.12 26.58 -3.14
CA GLY A 855 -9.59 27.63 -4.02
C GLY A 855 -9.51 27.25 -5.50
N ALA A 856 -9.62 25.96 -5.83
CA ALA A 856 -9.52 25.48 -7.20
C ALA A 856 -10.73 25.94 -8.04
N SER A 857 -10.48 26.31 -9.30
CA SER A 857 -11.51 26.82 -10.22
C SER A 857 -12.68 25.85 -10.43
N ALA A 858 -12.42 24.55 -10.35
CA ALA A 858 -13.44 23.50 -10.51
C ALA A 858 -14.26 23.22 -9.24
N TYR A 859 -13.75 23.56 -8.05
CA TYR A 859 -14.39 23.20 -6.78
C TYR A 859 -15.78 23.81 -6.61
N ARG A 860 -15.94 25.13 -6.86
CA ARG A 860 -17.25 25.79 -6.71
C ARG A 860 -18.30 25.21 -7.66
N ALA A 861 -17.88 24.83 -8.87
CA ALA A 861 -18.77 24.17 -9.84
C ALA A 861 -19.15 22.77 -9.37
N ALA A 862 -18.18 21.99 -8.86
CA ALA A 862 -18.40 20.68 -8.26
C ALA A 862 -19.37 20.74 -7.06
N LEU A 863 -19.15 21.68 -6.13
CA LEU A 863 -20.01 21.86 -4.97
C LEU A 863 -21.43 22.28 -5.37
N ARG A 864 -21.59 23.28 -6.24
CA ARG A 864 -22.93 23.67 -6.73
C ARG A 864 -23.63 22.53 -7.46
N PHE A 865 -22.89 21.74 -8.23
CA PHE A 865 -23.44 20.56 -8.90
C PHE A 865 -23.94 19.54 -7.87
N ALA A 866 -23.16 19.29 -6.81
CA ALA A 866 -23.57 18.45 -5.70
C ALA A 866 -24.81 19.04 -4.99
N GLU A 867 -24.84 20.32 -4.64
CA GLU A 867 -25.98 20.94 -3.93
C GLU A 867 -27.28 20.95 -4.75
N ASN A 868 -27.19 21.29 -6.04
CA ASN A 868 -28.35 21.45 -6.92
C ASN A 868 -29.05 20.13 -7.27
N ARG A 869 -28.37 18.99 -7.14
CA ARG A 869 -29.00 17.65 -7.24
C ARG A 869 -29.42 17.08 -5.89
N GLY A 870 -28.96 17.63 -4.77
CA GLY A 870 -29.33 17.21 -3.42
C GLY A 870 -30.71 17.72 -2.95
N LEU A 871 -31.25 18.75 -3.60
CA LEU A 871 -32.63 19.22 -3.43
C LEU A 871 -33.51 18.64 -4.55
N ASN A 872 -33.81 17.33 -4.50
CA ASN A 872 -34.86 16.73 -5.35
C ASN A 872 -35.41 15.42 -4.77
N LEU A 873 -36.29 15.56 -3.78
CA LEU A 873 -37.46 14.68 -3.62
C LEU A 873 -38.79 15.47 -3.67
N ILE A 874 -38.76 16.78 -3.89
CA ILE A 874 -39.97 17.60 -4.09
C ILE A 874 -39.70 18.63 -5.20
N ASN A 875 -40.32 18.39 -6.35
CA ASN A 875 -40.64 19.29 -7.48
C ASN A 875 -40.09 18.88 -8.86
N VAL A 876 -40.86 17.97 -9.46
CA VAL A 876 -41.06 17.60 -10.87
C VAL A 876 -41.19 18.77 -11.88
N ALA A 877 -40.93 20.04 -11.55
CA ALA A 877 -41.53 21.16 -12.29
C ALA A 877 -40.61 22.03 -13.18
N ARG A 878 -39.35 21.68 -13.47
CA ARG A 878 -38.54 22.47 -14.44
C ARG A 878 -37.79 21.68 -15.50
N THR A 879 -38.17 20.42 -15.72
CA THR A 879 -37.73 19.59 -16.84
C THR A 879 -38.69 19.67 -18.03
N ILE A 880 -39.20 20.87 -18.35
CA ILE A 880 -40.06 21.10 -19.54
C ILE A 880 -39.44 22.10 -20.54
N VAL A 881 -38.30 22.72 -20.26
CA VAL A 881 -37.71 23.73 -21.20
C VAL A 881 -36.25 23.46 -21.58
N ARG A 882 -35.83 22.19 -21.60
CA ARG A 882 -34.56 21.84 -22.29
C ARG A 882 -34.60 20.56 -23.12
N ASP A 883 -35.80 20.17 -23.53
CA ASP A 883 -36.00 19.12 -24.55
C ASP A 883 -36.19 19.67 -25.98
N ARG A 884 -36.10 20.99 -26.18
CA ARG A 884 -36.34 21.60 -27.50
C ARG A 884 -35.11 21.85 -28.38
N LEU A 885 -33.91 21.43 -27.96
CA LEU A 885 -32.69 21.56 -28.77
C LEU A 885 -31.97 20.24 -29.09
N ASN A 886 -32.32 19.13 -28.43
CA ASN A 886 -31.86 17.77 -28.79
C ASN A 886 -32.85 16.99 -29.67
N TRP A 887 -33.92 17.66 -30.12
CA TRP A 887 -34.89 17.13 -31.08
C TRP A 887 -34.46 17.36 -32.55
N THR A 888 -33.60 18.35 -32.80
CA THR A 888 -33.21 18.74 -34.16
C THR A 888 -32.05 17.92 -34.74
N VAL A 889 -31.28 17.21 -33.91
CA VAL A 889 -30.17 16.34 -34.38
C VAL A 889 -30.62 14.88 -34.56
N ARG A 890 -31.78 14.48 -34.01
CA ARG A 890 -32.35 13.14 -34.16
C ARG A 890 -33.20 12.91 -35.42
N GLN A 891 -33.31 13.90 -36.32
CA GLN A 891 -34.03 13.77 -37.60
C GLN A 891 -33.14 13.34 -38.79
N LYS A 892 -31.82 13.24 -38.62
CA LYS A 892 -30.93 12.85 -39.75
C LYS A 892 -30.90 11.33 -40.02
N GLN A 893 -31.29 10.50 -39.04
CA GLN A 893 -31.33 9.04 -39.19
C GLN A 893 -32.71 8.47 -39.57
N ARG A 894 -33.77 9.29 -39.64
CA ARG A 894 -35.07 8.87 -40.20
C ARG A 894 -35.18 9.04 -41.73
N LEU A 895 -34.30 9.83 -42.35
CA LEU A 895 -34.23 9.98 -43.82
C LEU A 895 -33.51 8.81 -44.51
N ALA A 896 -32.56 8.13 -43.84
CA ALA A 896 -31.89 6.94 -44.39
C ALA A 896 -32.81 5.71 -44.46
N ASN A 897 -33.79 5.61 -43.55
CA ASN A 897 -34.76 4.49 -43.50
C ASN A 897 -36.01 4.70 -44.37
N LEU A 898 -36.16 5.88 -45.01
CA LEU A 898 -37.21 6.14 -46.01
C LEU A 898 -36.75 5.77 -47.43
N GLY A 899 -35.45 5.84 -47.73
CA GLY A 899 -34.88 5.41 -49.01
C GLY A 899 -34.93 3.90 -49.24
N SER A 900 -34.75 3.09 -48.18
CA SER A 900 -34.82 1.63 -48.27
C SER A 900 -36.26 1.08 -48.37
N ARG A 901 -37.27 1.86 -47.97
CA ARG A 901 -38.69 1.47 -48.06
C ARG A 901 -39.36 1.86 -49.39
N LEU A 902 -38.84 2.87 -50.11
CA LEU A 902 -39.34 3.25 -51.44
C LEU A 902 -38.92 2.25 -52.53
N VAL A 903 -37.75 1.61 -52.41
CA VAL A 903 -37.30 0.52 -53.31
C VAL A 903 -38.17 -0.74 -53.13
N ALA A 904 -38.62 -1.02 -51.92
CA ALA A 904 -39.52 -2.14 -51.62
C ALA A 904 -40.97 -1.90 -52.13
N LEU A 905 -41.38 -0.64 -52.32
CA LEU A 905 -42.71 -0.30 -52.87
C LEU A 905 -42.73 -0.35 -54.40
N ALA A 906 -41.62 -0.01 -55.07
CA ALA A 906 -41.49 -0.12 -56.53
C ALA A 906 -41.52 -1.59 -57.01
N GLY A 907 -41.03 -2.52 -56.19
CA GLY A 907 -41.13 -3.96 -56.45
C GLY A 907 -42.54 -4.55 -56.30
N ARG A 908 -43.43 -3.91 -55.53
CA ARG A 908 -44.82 -4.36 -55.33
C ARG A 908 -45.81 -3.85 -56.39
N LEU A 909 -45.37 -2.96 -57.30
CA LEU A 909 -46.18 -2.38 -58.37
C LEU A 909 -45.78 -2.84 -59.79
N GLY A 910 -44.93 -3.87 -59.93
CA GLY A 910 -44.79 -4.63 -61.17
C GLY A 910 -44.11 -3.92 -62.35
N LEU A 911 -43.12 -3.04 -62.12
CA LEU A 911 -42.49 -2.24 -63.19
C LEU A 911 -41.04 -2.60 -63.57
N VAL A 912 -40.51 -3.77 -63.20
CA VAL A 912 -39.21 -4.24 -63.75
C VAL A 912 -39.22 -5.75 -63.99
N SER A 913 -39.04 -6.14 -65.25
CA SER A 913 -38.95 -7.51 -65.75
C SER A 913 -37.50 -7.96 -65.81
N GLY A 914 -37.16 -9.09 -65.18
CA GLY A 914 -35.82 -9.69 -65.32
C GLY A 914 -35.65 -10.95 -64.46
N SER A 915 -35.67 -12.11 -65.12
CA SER A 915 -35.54 -13.44 -64.53
C SER A 915 -34.21 -13.61 -63.76
N ALA A 916 -34.28 -13.98 -62.48
CA ALA A 916 -33.13 -14.42 -61.70
C ALA A 916 -33.45 -15.72 -60.96
N ARG A 917 -32.72 -16.77 -61.35
CA ARG A 917 -32.63 -18.06 -60.65
C ARG A 917 -32.25 -17.85 -59.19
N ARG A 918 -32.88 -18.62 -58.30
CA ARG A 918 -32.51 -18.79 -56.89
C ARG A 918 -31.09 -19.34 -56.79
N THR A 919 -30.18 -18.57 -56.18
CA THR A 919 -28.95 -19.06 -55.54
C THR A 919 -29.20 -19.05 -54.03
N PRO A 920 -28.86 -20.12 -53.28
CA PRO A 920 -28.97 -20.11 -51.83
C PRO A 920 -27.95 -19.13 -51.25
N SER A 921 -28.38 -18.37 -50.25
CA SER A 921 -27.53 -17.50 -49.44
C SER A 921 -26.44 -18.31 -48.74
N SER A 922 -25.20 -18.20 -49.22
CA SER A 922 -24.03 -18.57 -48.43
C SER A 922 -23.87 -17.53 -47.32
N GLN A 923 -24.05 -17.98 -46.07
CA GLN A 923 -23.48 -17.31 -44.91
C GLN A 923 -21.98 -17.20 -45.15
N ILE A 924 -21.47 -15.98 -45.32
CA ILE A 924 -20.04 -15.72 -45.21
C ILE A 924 -19.74 -15.82 -43.71
N ASN A 925 -19.29 -16.98 -43.25
CA ASN A 925 -18.65 -17.13 -41.96
C ASN A 925 -17.39 -16.26 -41.97
N GLU A 926 -17.34 -15.20 -41.16
CA GLU A 926 -16.09 -14.50 -40.87
C GLU A 926 -15.16 -15.49 -40.16
N ILE A 927 -14.09 -15.91 -40.84
CA ILE A 927 -13.10 -16.85 -40.30
C ILE A 927 -12.28 -16.11 -39.24
N GLU A 928 -12.29 -16.62 -38.01
CA GLU A 928 -11.52 -16.07 -36.89
C GLU A 928 -10.00 -16.13 -37.20
N PRO A 929 -9.23 -15.06 -36.97
CA PRO A 929 -7.79 -15.03 -37.27
C PRO A 929 -7.01 -16.02 -36.38
N MET A 930 -5.93 -16.58 -36.91
CA MET A 930 -5.09 -17.55 -36.21
C MET A 930 -4.36 -16.95 -35.01
N VAL A 931 -4.00 -15.66 -35.08
CA VAL A 931 -3.56 -14.88 -33.92
C VAL A 931 -4.19 -13.49 -34.02
N ALA A 932 -5.13 -13.18 -33.13
CA ALA A 932 -5.77 -11.87 -33.08
C ALA A 932 -4.76 -10.77 -32.72
N GLY A 933 -4.91 -9.59 -33.32
CA GLY A 933 -4.18 -8.38 -33.01
C GLY A 933 -4.64 -7.77 -31.69
N ILE A 934 -3.69 -7.24 -30.92
CA ILE A 934 -3.97 -6.52 -29.68
C ILE A 934 -4.48 -5.13 -30.03
N THR A 935 -5.79 -4.91 -29.88
CA THR A 935 -6.44 -3.62 -30.16
C THR A 935 -6.74 -2.81 -28.91
N ILE A 936 -6.62 -3.42 -27.71
CA ILE A 936 -6.94 -2.81 -26.42
C ILE A 936 -5.68 -2.73 -25.56
N PHE A 937 -5.35 -1.53 -25.07
CA PHE A 937 -4.15 -1.29 -24.26
C PHE A 937 -4.54 -0.71 -22.89
N PRO A 938 -3.91 -1.15 -21.78
CA PRO A 938 -4.31 -0.79 -20.41
C PRO A 938 -4.01 0.66 -20.00
N LYS A 939 -3.25 1.39 -20.83
CA LYS A 939 -2.92 2.81 -20.65
C LYS A 939 -3.25 3.54 -21.95
N SER A 940 -3.64 4.81 -21.88
CA SER A 940 -3.65 5.64 -23.09
C SER A 940 -2.23 5.78 -23.65
N VAL A 941 -2.10 6.20 -24.91
CA VAL A 941 -0.78 6.45 -25.52
C VAL A 941 -0.06 7.56 -24.73
N GLU A 942 -0.82 8.57 -24.34
CA GLU A 942 -0.37 9.73 -23.57
C GLU A 942 0.09 9.31 -22.16
N GLN A 943 -0.67 8.45 -21.46
CA GLN A 943 -0.28 7.91 -20.15
C GLN A 943 0.97 7.02 -20.23
N ALA A 944 1.12 6.23 -21.29
CA ALA A 944 2.30 5.41 -21.50
C ALA A 944 3.54 6.26 -21.79
N ALA A 945 3.39 7.32 -22.59
CA ALA A 945 4.43 8.32 -22.85
C ALA A 945 4.81 9.07 -21.56
N GLU A 946 3.84 9.51 -20.76
CA GLU A 946 4.10 10.24 -19.50
C GLU A 946 4.92 9.43 -18.50
N ASN A 947 4.67 8.12 -18.39
CA ASN A 947 5.48 7.25 -17.53
C ASN A 947 6.96 7.22 -17.95
N LYS A 948 7.24 7.29 -19.26
CA LYS A 948 8.61 7.36 -19.78
C LYS A 948 9.22 8.74 -19.53
N LEU A 949 8.45 9.81 -19.73
CA LEU A 949 8.88 11.19 -19.44
C LEU A 949 9.25 11.38 -17.96
N ALA A 950 8.46 10.82 -17.04
CA ALA A 950 8.70 10.91 -15.59
C ALA A 950 9.95 10.15 -15.11
N ALA A 951 10.46 9.24 -15.94
CA ALA A 951 11.70 8.48 -15.72
C ALA A 951 12.90 9.06 -16.49
N ASP A 952 12.70 10.12 -17.29
CA ASP A 952 13.76 10.75 -18.06
C ASP A 952 14.66 11.63 -17.14
N PRO A 953 15.94 11.28 -16.95
CA PRO A 953 16.84 12.02 -16.07
C PRO A 953 17.17 13.42 -16.60
N THR A 954 17.14 13.61 -17.93
CA THR A 954 17.45 14.89 -18.57
C THR A 954 16.34 15.90 -18.27
N LEU A 955 15.08 15.47 -18.46
CA LEU A 955 13.93 16.31 -18.13
C LEU A 955 13.86 16.62 -16.63
N LYS A 956 14.25 15.67 -15.77
CA LYS A 956 14.32 15.87 -14.33
C LYS A 956 15.32 16.97 -13.93
N ALA A 957 16.55 16.92 -14.46
CA ALA A 957 17.57 17.94 -14.19
C ALA A 957 17.12 19.33 -14.68
N GLN A 958 16.55 19.42 -15.89
CA GLN A 958 16.01 20.67 -16.42
C GLN A 958 14.85 21.21 -15.57
N TRP A 959 14.02 20.33 -15.01
CA TRP A 959 12.95 20.77 -14.10
C TRP A 959 13.47 21.31 -12.77
N GLU A 960 14.51 20.69 -12.21
CA GLU A 960 15.16 21.17 -10.97
C GLU A 960 15.70 22.60 -11.16
N ASP A 961 16.26 22.89 -12.33
CA ASP A 961 16.69 24.23 -12.72
C ASP A 961 15.51 25.21 -12.81
N VAL A 962 14.39 24.81 -13.41
CA VAL A 962 13.16 25.64 -13.47
C VAL A 962 12.62 25.93 -12.06
N SER A 963 12.45 24.88 -11.25
CA SER A 963 11.91 24.97 -9.89
C SER A 963 12.78 25.85 -8.98
N THR A 964 14.10 25.71 -9.08
CA THR A 964 15.06 26.54 -8.34
C THR A 964 14.93 28.01 -8.73
N ARG A 965 14.83 28.31 -10.03
CA ARG A 965 14.68 29.70 -10.51
C ARG A 965 13.34 30.31 -10.07
N PHE A 966 12.25 29.54 -10.03
CA PHE A 966 10.98 29.99 -9.47
C PHE A 966 11.12 30.50 -8.02
N ARG A 967 11.86 29.78 -7.17
CA ARG A 967 12.12 30.15 -5.76
C ARG A 967 13.04 31.36 -5.57
N LEU A 968 13.84 31.67 -6.60
CA LEU A 968 14.70 32.86 -6.61
C LEU A 968 13.97 34.10 -7.11
N VAL A 969 13.01 33.94 -8.03
CA VAL A 969 12.29 35.06 -8.66
C VAL A 969 11.10 35.52 -7.82
N TYR A 970 10.28 34.59 -7.32
CA TYR A 970 8.99 34.92 -6.71
C TYR A 970 9.00 34.76 -5.18
N ALA A 971 8.28 35.66 -4.49
CA ALA A 971 8.06 35.56 -3.05
C ALA A 971 7.13 34.38 -2.70
N GLN A 972 6.20 34.04 -3.60
CA GLN A 972 5.31 32.88 -3.53
C GLN A 972 5.45 32.04 -4.81
N PRO A 973 6.47 31.17 -4.89
CA PRO A 973 6.81 30.42 -6.09
C PRO A 973 5.68 29.55 -6.64
N GLU A 974 4.92 28.91 -5.75
CA GLU A 974 3.80 28.02 -6.10
C GLU A 974 2.64 28.80 -6.71
N ALA A 975 2.32 29.98 -6.15
CA ALA A 975 1.28 30.86 -6.67
C ALA A 975 1.65 31.41 -8.06
N ALA A 976 2.89 31.86 -8.21
CA ALA A 976 3.40 32.36 -9.50
C ALA A 976 3.45 31.26 -10.56
N PHE A 977 3.85 30.05 -10.19
CA PHE A 977 3.84 28.88 -11.07
C PHE A 977 2.41 28.55 -11.54
N SER A 978 1.44 28.57 -10.63
CA SER A 978 0.03 28.39 -10.97
C SER A 978 -0.50 29.48 -11.89
N ALA A 979 -0.04 30.73 -11.74
CA ALA A 979 -0.43 31.85 -12.59
C ALA A 979 0.16 31.74 -14.01
N ILE A 980 1.40 31.26 -14.13
CA ILE A 980 2.09 31.00 -15.40
C ILE A 980 1.44 29.84 -16.17
N ASN A 981 0.82 28.88 -15.46
CA ASN A 981 0.01 27.81 -16.04
C ASN A 981 0.77 27.00 -17.11
N VAL A 982 1.85 26.35 -16.69
CA VAL A 982 2.74 25.57 -17.56
C VAL A 982 1.98 24.48 -18.34
N ASP A 983 0.91 23.91 -17.78
CA ASP A 983 0.05 22.96 -18.49
C ASP A 983 -0.66 23.53 -19.72
N ALA A 984 -1.10 24.79 -19.64
CA ALA A 984 -1.66 25.49 -20.78
C ALA A 984 -0.57 25.82 -21.81
N MET A 985 0.61 26.23 -21.35
CA MET A 985 1.76 26.50 -22.21
C MET A 985 2.18 25.24 -22.99
N LEU A 986 2.16 24.06 -22.36
CA LEU A 986 2.48 22.78 -23.01
C LEU A 986 1.48 22.41 -24.13
N LYS A 987 0.26 22.95 -24.09
CA LYS A 987 -0.80 22.68 -25.08
C LYS A 987 -0.87 23.76 -26.17
N ASP A 988 -0.43 24.98 -25.88
CA ASP A 988 -0.51 26.12 -26.78
C ASP A 988 0.87 26.81 -26.91
N PRO A 989 1.61 26.55 -28.01
CA PRO A 989 2.91 27.15 -28.27
C PRO A 989 2.88 28.68 -28.39
N ALA A 990 1.75 29.27 -28.81
CA ALA A 990 1.62 30.72 -28.92
C ALA A 990 1.45 31.35 -27.54
N LEU A 991 0.63 30.75 -26.69
CA LEU A 991 0.51 31.14 -25.28
C LEU A 991 1.84 30.97 -24.54
N ALA A 992 2.57 29.88 -24.80
CA ALA A 992 3.88 29.63 -24.22
C ALA A 992 4.86 30.75 -24.54
N LYS A 993 4.98 31.10 -25.82
CA LYS A 993 5.86 32.18 -26.28
C LYS A 993 5.49 33.52 -25.63
N ALA A 994 4.21 33.89 -25.65
CA ALA A 994 3.73 35.13 -25.04
C ALA A 994 3.99 35.17 -23.52
N THR A 995 3.84 34.03 -22.84
CA THR A 995 4.08 33.92 -21.40
C THR A 995 5.57 34.03 -21.07
N VAL A 996 6.45 33.37 -21.84
CA VAL A 996 7.91 33.47 -21.70
C VAL A 996 8.37 34.92 -21.91
N GLU A 997 7.89 35.59 -22.96
CA GLU A 997 8.18 37.02 -23.22
C GLU A 997 7.68 37.91 -22.07
N LYS A 998 6.49 37.62 -21.52
CA LYS A 998 5.94 38.35 -20.38
C LYS A 998 6.74 38.13 -19.09
N ILE A 999 7.28 36.93 -18.83
CA ILE A 999 8.16 36.69 -17.68
C ILE A 999 9.41 37.58 -17.75
N VAL A 1000 9.92 37.87 -18.96
CA VAL A 1000 11.08 38.77 -19.13
C VAL A 1000 10.68 40.23 -18.99
N ALA A 1001 9.57 40.64 -19.64
CA ALA A 1001 9.16 42.04 -19.72
C ALA A 1001 8.46 42.55 -18.45
N ASP A 1002 7.64 41.71 -17.82
CA ASP A 1002 6.83 42.02 -16.64
C ASP A 1002 6.62 40.76 -15.77
N PRO A 1003 7.66 40.30 -15.05
CA PRO A 1003 7.54 39.12 -14.20
C PRO A 1003 6.59 39.34 -13.01
N GLU A 1004 6.40 40.59 -12.57
CA GLU A 1004 5.47 40.95 -11.48
C GLU A 1004 4.01 40.66 -11.86
N GLY A 1005 3.68 40.67 -13.15
CA GLY A 1005 2.37 40.30 -13.68
C GLY A 1005 1.92 38.86 -13.39
N PHE A 1006 2.82 37.99 -12.91
CA PHE A 1006 2.50 36.61 -12.48
C PHE A 1006 2.55 36.41 -10.96
N GLY A 1007 3.08 37.37 -10.21
CA GLY A 1007 3.22 37.28 -8.76
C GLY A 1007 4.27 38.24 -8.21
N ALA A 1008 4.19 38.56 -6.93
CA ALA A 1008 5.16 39.44 -6.29
C ALA A 1008 6.57 38.85 -6.36
N LEU A 1009 7.53 39.64 -6.86
CA LEU A 1009 8.93 39.24 -6.82
C LEU A 1009 9.44 39.18 -5.38
N LYS A 1010 10.45 38.33 -5.18
CA LYS A 1010 11.14 38.20 -3.91
C LYS A 1010 11.83 39.53 -3.53
N GLY A 1011 11.85 39.85 -2.24
CA GLY A 1011 12.38 41.12 -1.72
C GLY A 1011 11.46 42.33 -1.93
N LYS A 1012 11.81 43.49 -1.36
CA LYS A 1012 11.03 44.75 -1.40
C LYS A 1012 11.86 45.91 -1.95
N THR A 1013 11.20 46.88 -2.57
CA THR A 1013 11.81 48.16 -2.97
C THR A 1013 11.21 49.31 -2.15
N GLY A 1014 12.02 50.34 -1.86
CA GLY A 1014 11.58 51.55 -1.15
C GLY A 1014 12.56 52.07 -0.10
N LEU A 1015 12.28 53.27 0.41
CA LEU A 1015 13.08 53.96 1.44
C LEU A 1015 13.16 53.20 2.77
N LEU A 1016 12.17 52.34 3.06
CA LEU A 1016 12.08 51.53 4.28
C LEU A 1016 12.49 50.05 4.10
N ALA A 1017 12.98 49.65 2.91
CA ALA A 1017 13.37 48.27 2.64
C ALA A 1017 14.77 47.96 3.18
N SER A 1018 14.94 46.79 3.82
CA SER A 1018 16.22 46.35 4.37
C SER A 1018 17.26 46.08 3.27
N ARG A 1019 18.54 46.00 3.63
CA ARG A 1019 19.62 45.67 2.68
C ARG A 1019 19.39 44.29 2.06
N THR A 1020 18.91 43.34 2.86
CA THR A 1020 18.55 41.98 2.45
C THR A 1020 17.37 41.98 1.48
N ASP A 1021 16.32 42.77 1.76
CA ASP A 1021 15.15 42.92 0.86
C ASP A 1021 15.54 43.46 -0.52
N LYS A 1022 16.47 44.42 -0.56
CA LYS A 1022 16.98 44.99 -1.81
C LYS A 1022 17.82 43.98 -2.59
N GLN A 1023 18.64 43.17 -1.89
CA GLN A 1023 19.47 42.15 -2.51
C GLN A 1023 18.67 40.97 -3.05
N ASP A 1024 17.63 40.53 -2.33
CA ASP A 1024 16.68 39.52 -2.81
C ASP A 1024 15.94 40.01 -4.05
N ARG A 1025 15.60 41.31 -4.07
CA ARG A 1025 14.94 41.93 -5.23
C ARG A 1025 15.83 42.00 -6.47
N GLU A 1026 17.09 42.37 -6.31
CA GLU A 1026 18.06 42.35 -7.41
C GLU A 1026 18.29 40.92 -7.91
N THR A 1027 18.40 39.96 -6.99
CA THR A 1027 18.51 38.53 -7.33
C THR A 1027 17.31 38.04 -8.11
N ALA A 1028 16.09 38.42 -7.70
CA ALA A 1028 14.87 38.07 -8.42
C ALA A 1028 14.84 38.63 -9.84
N ARG A 1029 15.23 39.90 -10.03
CA ARG A 1029 15.29 40.56 -11.34
C ARG A 1029 16.32 39.90 -12.27
N LEU A 1030 17.50 39.57 -11.76
CA LEU A 1030 18.56 38.90 -12.53
C LEU A 1030 18.15 37.47 -12.94
N ASN A 1031 17.36 36.79 -12.10
CA ASN A 1031 16.94 35.41 -12.37
C ASN A 1031 15.68 35.28 -13.24
N ALA A 1032 14.87 36.34 -13.42
CA ALA A 1032 13.66 36.26 -14.24
C ALA A 1032 13.92 35.90 -15.72
N PRO A 1033 14.93 36.47 -16.41
CA PRO A 1033 15.28 36.03 -17.76
C PRO A 1033 15.83 34.60 -17.82
N ALA A 1034 16.54 34.17 -16.76
CA ALA A 1034 17.03 32.79 -16.67
C ALA A 1034 15.89 31.79 -16.46
N LEU A 1035 14.88 32.16 -15.67
CA LEU A 1035 13.66 31.38 -15.50
C LEU A 1035 12.93 31.19 -16.85
N ALA A 1036 12.76 32.28 -17.61
CA ALA A 1036 12.13 32.24 -18.92
C ALA A 1036 12.84 31.26 -19.88
N ARG A 1037 14.18 31.34 -19.97
CA ARG A 1037 14.99 30.42 -20.80
C ARG A 1037 14.92 28.97 -20.34
N ASN A 1038 14.99 28.73 -19.04
CA ASN A 1038 14.93 27.37 -18.49
C ASN A 1038 13.55 26.74 -18.75
N LEU A 1039 12.48 27.53 -18.60
CA LEU A 1039 11.11 27.09 -18.88
C LEU A 1039 10.91 26.77 -20.37
N GLU A 1040 11.40 27.64 -21.26
CA GLU A 1040 11.37 27.41 -22.71
C GLU A 1040 12.14 26.14 -23.12
N ASN A 1041 13.37 25.97 -22.58
CA ASN A 1041 14.20 24.79 -22.84
C ASN A 1041 13.54 23.50 -22.35
N TYR A 1042 13.00 23.51 -21.13
CA TYR A 1042 12.28 22.38 -20.57
C TYR A 1042 11.06 22.01 -21.44
N MET A 1043 10.27 23.00 -21.84
CA MET A 1043 9.08 22.77 -22.66
C MET A 1043 9.43 22.18 -24.03
N ARG A 1044 10.48 22.71 -24.69
CA ARG A 1044 10.94 22.18 -25.98
C ARG A 1044 11.36 20.72 -25.87
N GLN A 1045 12.24 20.41 -24.90
CA GLN A 1045 12.73 19.04 -24.68
C GLN A 1045 11.61 18.09 -24.29
N ARG A 1046 10.70 18.52 -23.41
CA ARG A 1046 9.54 17.72 -23.00
C ARG A 1046 8.61 17.45 -24.18
N ALA A 1047 8.32 18.44 -25.02
CA ALA A 1047 7.46 18.26 -26.20
C ALA A 1047 8.09 17.38 -27.28
N GLU A 1048 9.42 17.40 -27.45
CA GLU A 1048 10.15 16.49 -28.33
C GLU A 1048 10.13 15.05 -27.80
N ALA A 1049 10.40 14.86 -26.50
CA ALA A 1049 10.36 13.56 -25.85
C ALA A 1049 8.94 12.98 -25.83
N GLU A 1050 7.91 13.79 -25.57
CA GLU A 1050 6.49 13.39 -25.58
C GLU A 1050 6.11 12.88 -26.97
N ARG A 1051 6.39 13.66 -28.03
CA ARG A 1051 6.16 13.25 -29.42
C ARG A 1051 6.90 11.95 -29.78
N LYS A 1052 8.16 11.82 -29.38
CA LYS A 1052 8.97 10.61 -29.61
C LYS A 1052 8.33 9.40 -28.94
N HIS A 1053 8.00 9.50 -27.65
CA HIS A 1053 7.43 8.38 -26.91
C HIS A 1053 6.00 8.03 -27.33
N GLU A 1054 5.19 9.01 -27.69
CA GLU A 1054 3.87 8.76 -28.29
C GLU A 1054 4.00 8.06 -29.65
N ALA A 1055 4.93 8.51 -30.50
CA ALA A 1055 5.17 7.89 -31.80
C ALA A 1055 5.69 6.46 -31.66
N GLU A 1056 6.65 6.22 -30.75
CA GLU A 1056 7.14 4.88 -30.41
C GLU A 1056 6.00 3.98 -29.91
N GLU A 1057 5.14 4.51 -29.03
CA GLU A 1057 4.02 3.76 -28.47
C GLU A 1057 2.95 3.49 -29.53
N ARG A 1058 2.56 4.46 -30.36
CA ARG A 1058 1.63 4.24 -31.49
C ARG A 1058 2.18 3.24 -32.49
N ALA A 1059 3.47 3.34 -32.84
CA ALA A 1059 4.12 2.38 -33.74
C ALA A 1059 4.17 0.97 -33.14
N ARG A 1060 4.41 0.85 -31.83
CA ARG A 1060 4.34 -0.43 -31.12
C ARG A 1060 2.93 -1.01 -31.14
N ARG A 1061 1.92 -0.19 -30.82
CA ARG A 1061 0.51 -0.58 -30.80
C ARG A 1061 0.01 -1.03 -32.17
N LEU A 1062 0.37 -0.29 -33.22
CA LEU A 1062 0.03 -0.62 -34.61
C LEU A 1062 0.61 -1.97 -35.04
N LYS A 1063 1.85 -2.27 -34.65
CA LYS A 1063 2.47 -3.57 -34.96
C LYS A 1063 1.74 -4.72 -34.28
N VAL A 1064 1.42 -4.59 -32.99
CA VAL A 1064 0.77 -5.68 -32.26
C VAL A 1064 -0.73 -5.81 -32.59
N SER A 1065 -1.35 -4.80 -33.22
CA SER A 1065 -2.76 -4.84 -33.66
C SER A 1065 -2.98 -5.56 -34.99
N VAL A 1066 -1.93 -6.00 -35.68
CA VAL A 1066 -2.05 -6.75 -36.93
C VAL A 1066 -2.56 -8.17 -36.65
N ASP A 1067 -3.68 -8.54 -37.27
CA ASP A 1067 -4.18 -9.92 -37.24
C ASP A 1067 -3.28 -10.82 -38.08
N ILE A 1068 -2.99 -12.01 -37.57
CA ILE A 1068 -2.39 -13.07 -38.37
C ILE A 1068 -3.53 -13.91 -38.95
N PRO A 1069 -3.73 -13.92 -40.28
CA PRO A 1069 -4.86 -14.59 -40.90
C PRO A 1069 -4.80 -16.11 -40.66
N ALA A 1070 -5.96 -16.73 -40.58
CA ALA A 1070 -6.04 -18.19 -40.64
C ALA A 1070 -5.62 -18.68 -42.03
N LEU A 1071 -4.88 -19.78 -42.06
CA LEU A 1071 -4.59 -20.52 -43.28
C LEU A 1071 -5.69 -21.55 -43.50
N SER A 1072 -6.06 -21.77 -44.76
CA SER A 1072 -6.88 -22.89 -45.20
C SER A 1072 -6.19 -24.21 -44.84
N ASP A 1073 -6.98 -25.27 -44.62
CA ASP A 1073 -6.45 -26.59 -44.30
C ASP A 1073 -5.42 -27.08 -45.35
N HIS A 1074 -5.61 -26.68 -46.61
CA HIS A 1074 -4.71 -27.00 -47.71
C HIS A 1074 -3.39 -26.22 -47.64
N ALA A 1075 -3.43 -24.89 -47.44
CA ALA A 1075 -2.23 -24.08 -47.28
C ALA A 1075 -1.43 -24.46 -46.04
N LYS A 1076 -2.11 -24.87 -44.96
CA LYS A 1076 -1.50 -25.40 -43.75
C LYS A 1076 -0.71 -26.70 -44.02
N GLN A 1077 -1.28 -27.65 -44.76
CA GLN A 1077 -0.59 -28.90 -45.16
C GLN A 1077 0.65 -28.63 -46.03
N VAL A 1078 0.57 -27.68 -46.96
CA VAL A 1078 1.73 -27.28 -47.77
C VAL A 1078 2.82 -26.69 -46.89
N LEU A 1079 2.47 -25.79 -45.97
CA LEU A 1079 3.43 -25.16 -45.06
C LEU A 1079 4.04 -26.16 -44.05
N GLU A 1080 3.31 -27.20 -43.64
CA GLU A 1080 3.83 -28.31 -42.84
C GLU A 1080 4.86 -29.15 -43.62
N ARG A 1081 4.59 -29.46 -44.90
CA ARG A 1081 5.57 -30.16 -45.76
C ARG A 1081 6.84 -29.33 -45.99
N VAL A 1082 6.68 -28.02 -46.14
CA VAL A 1082 7.79 -27.05 -46.21
C VAL A 1082 8.62 -27.10 -44.92
N ARG A 1083 7.98 -27.03 -43.75
CA ARG A 1083 8.64 -27.14 -42.45
C ARG A 1083 9.40 -28.45 -42.32
N ASP A 1084 8.76 -29.58 -42.62
CA ASP A 1084 9.38 -30.89 -42.50
C ASP A 1084 10.58 -31.06 -43.45
N ALA A 1085 10.56 -30.43 -44.63
CA ALA A 1085 11.70 -30.38 -45.54
C ALA A 1085 12.84 -29.50 -44.99
N ILE A 1086 12.52 -28.34 -44.41
CA ILE A 1086 13.49 -27.47 -43.74
C ILE A 1086 14.14 -28.18 -42.54
N ASP A 1087 13.36 -28.91 -41.73
CA ASP A 1087 13.86 -29.67 -40.58
C ASP A 1087 14.79 -30.83 -41.00
N ARG A 1088 14.57 -31.39 -42.19
CA ARG A 1088 15.47 -32.36 -42.84
C ARG A 1088 16.64 -31.72 -43.60
N ASN A 1089 16.79 -30.40 -43.52
CA ASN A 1089 17.81 -29.61 -44.22
C ASN A 1089 17.73 -29.70 -45.76
N ASP A 1090 16.53 -29.93 -46.31
CA ASP A 1090 16.25 -30.01 -47.76
C ASP A 1090 15.47 -28.78 -48.25
N LEU A 1091 16.18 -27.65 -48.29
CA LEU A 1091 15.65 -26.35 -48.69
C LEU A 1091 15.12 -26.30 -50.16
N PRO A 1092 15.74 -26.98 -51.15
CA PRO A 1092 15.20 -27.07 -52.51
C PRO A 1092 13.85 -27.78 -52.58
N ALA A 1093 13.66 -28.88 -51.83
CA ALA A 1093 12.35 -29.55 -51.77
C ALA A 1093 11.30 -28.70 -51.06
N ALA A 1094 11.68 -27.95 -50.03
CA ALA A 1094 10.80 -27.00 -49.35
C ALA A 1094 10.25 -25.94 -50.32
N LEU A 1095 11.11 -25.35 -51.15
CA LEU A 1095 10.70 -24.42 -52.20
C LEU A 1095 9.84 -25.10 -53.27
N GLY A 1096 10.17 -26.34 -53.64
CA GLY A 1096 9.40 -27.15 -54.58
C GLY A 1096 7.97 -27.44 -54.11
N PHE A 1097 7.77 -27.76 -52.83
CA PHE A 1097 6.44 -28.00 -52.26
C PHE A 1097 5.57 -26.74 -52.25
N ALA A 1098 6.15 -25.58 -51.98
CA ALA A 1098 5.43 -24.31 -52.00
C ALA A 1098 5.07 -23.87 -53.43
N LEU A 1099 5.95 -24.08 -54.42
CA LEU A 1099 5.72 -23.68 -55.82
C LEU A 1099 4.82 -24.64 -56.60
N ALA A 1100 4.65 -25.87 -56.13
CA ALA A 1100 3.78 -26.88 -56.76
C ALA A 1100 2.30 -26.50 -56.74
N ASP A 1101 1.89 -25.62 -55.81
CA ASP A 1101 0.51 -25.14 -55.70
C ASP A 1101 0.46 -23.61 -55.60
N ARG A 1102 0.02 -22.98 -56.69
CA ARG A 1102 -0.05 -21.51 -56.80
C ARG A 1102 -1.08 -20.88 -55.87
N ILE A 1103 -2.14 -21.60 -55.48
CA ILE A 1103 -3.21 -21.07 -54.63
C ILE A 1103 -2.74 -21.09 -53.17
N ALA A 1104 -2.19 -22.23 -52.71
CA ALA A 1104 -1.59 -22.33 -51.39
C ALA A 1104 -0.41 -21.36 -51.21
N LYS A 1105 0.41 -21.17 -52.25
CA LYS A 1105 1.52 -20.21 -52.24
C LYS A 1105 1.05 -18.77 -52.01
N ALA A 1106 0.04 -18.32 -52.73
CA ALA A 1106 -0.49 -16.95 -52.60
C ALA A 1106 -1.05 -16.69 -51.18
N GLU A 1107 -1.65 -17.72 -50.58
CA GLU A 1107 -2.16 -17.67 -49.21
C GLU A 1107 -1.04 -17.62 -48.17
N ILE A 1108 -0.01 -18.47 -48.32
CA ILE A 1108 1.19 -18.47 -47.47
C ILE A 1108 1.94 -17.13 -47.58
N ASP A 1109 1.98 -16.51 -48.75
CA ASP A 1109 2.61 -15.18 -48.94
C ASP A 1109 1.84 -14.07 -48.22
N THR A 1110 0.50 -14.13 -48.26
CA THR A 1110 -0.38 -13.19 -47.52
C THR A 1110 -0.20 -13.35 -46.01
N PHE A 1111 -0.12 -14.59 -45.54
CA PHE A 1111 0.18 -14.95 -44.15
C PHE A 1111 1.57 -14.44 -43.72
N ASN A 1112 2.62 -14.68 -44.52
CA ASN A 1112 3.98 -14.23 -44.24
C ASN A 1112 4.13 -12.71 -44.20
N LYS A 1113 3.34 -12.01 -45.02
CA LYS A 1113 3.26 -10.54 -44.99
C LYS A 1113 2.72 -10.06 -43.65
N ALA A 1114 1.60 -10.62 -43.17
CA ALA A 1114 1.03 -10.27 -41.86
C ALA A 1114 1.98 -10.61 -40.69
N VAL A 1115 2.68 -11.74 -40.75
CA VAL A 1115 3.70 -12.13 -39.75
C VAL A 1115 4.86 -11.14 -39.75
N SER A 1116 5.31 -10.69 -40.92
CA SER A 1116 6.41 -9.71 -41.05
C SER A 1116 6.02 -8.32 -40.56
N GLU A 1117 4.78 -7.89 -40.83
CA GLU A 1117 4.23 -6.61 -40.35
C GLU A 1117 4.09 -6.58 -38.82
N ARG A 1118 3.66 -7.69 -38.21
CA ARG A 1118 3.48 -7.81 -36.76
C ARG A 1118 4.79 -7.98 -35.98
N PHE A 1119 5.66 -8.88 -36.44
CA PHE A 1119 6.82 -9.33 -35.67
C PHE A 1119 8.16 -8.84 -36.24
N GLY A 1120 8.19 -8.27 -37.45
CA GLY A 1120 9.41 -7.89 -38.17
C GLY A 1120 9.96 -9.01 -39.08
N GLU A 1121 10.65 -8.64 -40.16
CA GLU A 1121 11.01 -9.55 -41.27
C GLU A 1121 11.90 -10.76 -40.92
N ARG A 1122 12.67 -10.71 -39.84
CA ARG A 1122 13.66 -11.75 -39.47
C ARG A 1122 13.61 -12.15 -38.00
N SER A 1123 12.58 -11.73 -37.28
CA SER A 1123 12.51 -11.90 -35.83
C SER A 1123 12.36 -13.37 -35.40
N LEU A 1124 11.71 -14.20 -36.23
CA LEU A 1124 11.52 -15.63 -35.97
C LEU A 1124 12.63 -16.49 -36.56
N LEU A 1125 13.69 -15.90 -37.14
CA LEU A 1125 14.80 -16.66 -37.75
C LEU A 1125 15.97 -16.89 -36.80
N SER A 1126 16.00 -16.20 -35.65
CA SER A 1126 17.07 -16.40 -34.65
C SER A 1126 17.01 -17.80 -34.03
N HIS A 1127 18.16 -18.32 -33.59
CA HIS A 1127 18.22 -19.61 -32.88
C HIS A 1127 17.41 -19.60 -31.58
N ALA A 1128 17.35 -18.45 -30.88
CA ALA A 1128 16.56 -18.27 -29.67
C ALA A 1128 15.04 -18.20 -29.91
N ALA A 1129 14.59 -18.12 -31.17
CA ALA A 1129 13.17 -18.12 -31.55
C ALA A 1129 12.73 -19.47 -32.16
N LYS A 1130 13.54 -20.54 -32.02
CA LYS A 1130 13.26 -21.86 -32.62
C LYS A 1130 11.99 -22.48 -32.05
N ASP A 1131 11.83 -22.36 -30.75
CA ASP A 1131 10.69 -22.89 -30.02
C ASP A 1131 9.79 -21.74 -29.54
N ALA A 1132 8.53 -22.05 -29.26
CA ALA A 1132 7.57 -21.13 -28.62
C ALA A 1132 7.88 -20.93 -27.12
N SER A 1133 9.16 -20.88 -26.77
CA SER A 1133 9.70 -20.79 -25.42
C SER A 1133 11.06 -20.10 -25.48
N GLY A 1134 11.19 -18.95 -24.82
CA GLY A 1134 12.43 -18.16 -24.78
C GLY A 1134 12.19 -16.65 -24.91
N SER A 1135 13.25 -15.86 -24.74
CA SER A 1135 13.19 -14.38 -24.72
C SER A 1135 12.45 -13.76 -25.94
N PRO A 1136 12.64 -14.23 -27.18
CA PRO A 1136 11.90 -13.72 -28.34
C PRO A 1136 10.39 -14.00 -28.29
N PHE A 1137 9.98 -15.17 -27.78
CA PHE A 1137 8.56 -15.52 -27.60
C PHE A 1137 7.93 -14.71 -26.47
N GLU A 1138 8.59 -14.62 -25.31
CA GLU A 1138 8.10 -13.86 -24.15
C GLU A 1138 7.93 -12.38 -24.47
N LYS A 1139 8.86 -11.79 -25.24
CA LYS A 1139 8.80 -10.39 -25.66
C LYS A 1139 7.58 -10.10 -26.55
N GLN A 1140 7.12 -11.07 -27.33
CA GLN A 1140 5.99 -10.94 -28.25
C GLN A 1140 4.65 -11.36 -27.61
N ALA A 1141 4.68 -12.31 -26.69
CA ALA A 1141 3.53 -12.72 -25.88
C ALA A 1141 3.20 -11.72 -24.75
N PHE A 1142 4.04 -10.70 -24.55
CA PHE A 1142 3.88 -9.69 -23.51
C PHE A 1142 2.57 -8.91 -23.68
N GLY A 1143 1.62 -9.12 -22.76
CA GLY A 1143 0.32 -8.46 -22.73
C GLY A 1143 -0.83 -9.20 -23.42
N MET A 1144 -0.62 -10.45 -23.88
CA MET A 1144 -1.67 -11.31 -24.43
C MET A 1144 -2.41 -12.09 -23.34
N SER A 1145 -3.70 -12.38 -23.55
CA SER A 1145 -4.46 -13.31 -22.68
C SER A 1145 -3.90 -14.74 -22.77
N PRO A 1146 -4.15 -15.62 -21.78
CA PRO A 1146 -3.72 -17.01 -21.85
C PRO A 1146 -4.22 -17.75 -23.11
N GLY A 1147 -5.44 -17.45 -23.56
CA GLY A 1147 -6.00 -18.00 -24.80
C GLY A 1147 -5.28 -17.49 -26.06
N GLU A 1148 -4.96 -16.21 -26.12
CA GLU A 1148 -4.21 -15.62 -27.24
C GLU A 1148 -2.74 -16.05 -27.25
N ARG A 1149 -2.13 -16.20 -26.06
CA ARG A 1149 -0.78 -16.72 -25.91
C ARG A 1149 -0.70 -18.19 -26.37
N GLN A 1150 -1.72 -18.98 -26.09
CA GLN A 1150 -1.84 -20.35 -26.60
C GLN A 1150 -2.04 -20.37 -28.12
N LYS A 1151 -2.88 -19.49 -28.66
CA LYS A 1151 -3.04 -19.32 -30.12
C LYS A 1151 -1.71 -18.92 -30.78
N LEU A 1152 -0.98 -17.97 -30.19
CA LEU A 1152 0.35 -17.55 -30.64
C LEU A 1152 1.37 -18.70 -30.60
N ALA A 1153 1.41 -19.46 -29.51
CA ALA A 1153 2.29 -20.63 -29.36
C ALA A 1153 1.98 -21.71 -30.41
N THR A 1154 0.69 -21.93 -30.69
CA THR A 1154 0.22 -22.90 -31.69
C THR A 1154 0.56 -22.46 -33.11
N ALA A 1155 0.46 -21.16 -33.38
CA ALA A 1155 0.83 -20.55 -34.66
C ALA A 1155 2.36 -20.43 -34.88
N TRP A 1156 3.16 -20.48 -33.81
CA TRP A 1156 4.59 -20.16 -33.82
C TRP A 1156 5.41 -20.97 -34.83
N PRO A 1157 5.28 -22.31 -34.93
CA PRO A 1157 6.06 -23.11 -35.87
C PRO A 1157 5.72 -22.79 -37.33
N MET A 1158 4.44 -22.51 -37.62
CA MET A 1158 3.98 -22.16 -38.97
C MET A 1158 4.48 -20.78 -39.39
N MET A 1159 4.41 -19.79 -38.48
CA MET A 1159 4.96 -18.44 -38.72
C MET A 1159 6.48 -18.49 -38.98
N ARG A 1160 7.21 -19.34 -38.23
CA ARG A 1160 8.66 -19.53 -38.41
C ARG A 1160 8.99 -20.21 -39.75
N ALA A 1161 8.31 -21.30 -40.09
CA ALA A 1161 8.49 -22.01 -41.35
C ALA A 1161 8.21 -21.09 -42.55
N GLY A 1162 7.17 -20.27 -42.44
CA GLY A 1162 6.83 -19.25 -43.42
C GLY A 1162 7.93 -18.20 -43.61
N GLN A 1163 8.50 -17.66 -42.53
CA GLN A 1163 9.65 -16.72 -42.62
C GLN A 1163 10.91 -17.39 -43.21
N GLN A 1164 11.18 -18.67 -42.88
CA GLN A 1164 12.32 -19.41 -43.42
C GLN A 1164 12.17 -19.64 -44.93
N LEU A 1165 10.97 -20.02 -45.39
CA LEU A 1165 10.65 -20.14 -46.81
C LEU A 1165 10.83 -18.79 -47.53
N ALA A 1166 10.25 -17.71 -47.00
CA ALA A 1166 10.36 -16.37 -47.58
C ALA A 1166 11.80 -15.83 -47.62
N ALA A 1167 12.65 -16.21 -46.65
CA ALA A 1167 14.07 -15.87 -46.65
C ALA A 1167 14.86 -16.67 -47.69
N HIS A 1168 14.54 -17.96 -47.85
CA HIS A 1168 15.16 -18.81 -48.86
C HIS A 1168 14.78 -18.38 -50.28
N GLU A 1169 13.50 -18.06 -50.53
CA GLU A 1169 13.01 -17.50 -51.80
C GLU A 1169 13.76 -16.24 -52.21
N ARG A 1170 13.93 -15.29 -51.28
CA ARG A 1170 14.70 -14.07 -51.52
C ARG A 1170 16.16 -14.37 -51.87
N THR A 1171 16.76 -15.38 -51.25
CA THR A 1171 18.15 -15.79 -51.52
C THR A 1171 18.26 -16.41 -52.93
N VAL A 1172 17.33 -17.29 -53.30
CA VAL A 1172 17.30 -17.92 -54.63
C VAL A 1172 17.02 -16.89 -55.73
N GLN A 1173 16.12 -15.94 -55.48
CA GLN A 1173 15.81 -14.86 -56.41
C GLN A 1173 17.01 -13.92 -56.59
N ALA A 1174 17.67 -13.52 -55.49
CA ALA A 1174 18.90 -12.71 -55.56
C ALA A 1174 20.02 -13.44 -56.30
N LEU A 1175 20.17 -14.76 -56.12
CA LEU A 1175 21.14 -15.58 -56.87
C LEU A 1175 20.80 -15.63 -58.36
N LYS A 1176 19.52 -15.83 -58.73
CA LYS A 1176 19.06 -15.78 -60.13
C LYS A 1176 19.26 -14.42 -60.77
N GLU A 1177 18.99 -13.34 -60.05
CA GLU A 1177 19.23 -11.96 -60.53
C GLU A 1177 20.72 -11.68 -60.70
N THR A 1178 21.56 -12.17 -59.78
CA THR A 1178 23.03 -12.08 -59.87
C THR A 1178 23.57 -12.92 -61.03
N GLU A 1179 22.99 -14.08 -61.29
CA GLU A 1179 23.36 -15.00 -62.37
C GLU A 1179 22.89 -14.48 -63.75
N ALA A 1180 21.70 -13.88 -63.81
CA ALA A 1180 21.20 -13.14 -64.97
C ALA A 1180 22.04 -11.89 -65.26
N LEU A 1181 22.50 -11.17 -64.22
CA LEU A 1181 23.49 -10.08 -64.34
C LEU A 1181 24.84 -10.60 -64.85
N ARG A 1182 25.31 -11.77 -64.40
CA ARG A 1182 26.53 -12.41 -64.91
C ARG A 1182 26.37 -12.89 -66.36
N GLN A 1183 25.21 -13.41 -66.75
CA GLN A 1183 24.93 -13.84 -68.12
C GLN A 1183 24.78 -12.65 -69.07
N SER A 1184 24.15 -11.55 -68.64
CA SER A 1184 24.09 -10.31 -69.43
C SER A 1184 25.48 -9.65 -69.55
N GLN A 1185 26.30 -9.70 -68.50
CA GLN A 1185 27.71 -9.27 -68.56
C GLN A 1185 28.55 -10.15 -69.50
N ARG A 1186 28.37 -11.49 -69.50
CA ARG A 1186 29.03 -12.41 -70.44
C ARG A 1186 28.59 -12.22 -71.89
N GLN A 1187 27.30 -12.00 -72.15
CA GLN A 1187 26.79 -11.70 -73.50
C GLN A 1187 27.27 -10.32 -73.99
N SER A 1188 27.44 -9.35 -73.09
CA SER A 1188 28.01 -8.04 -73.44
C SER A 1188 29.53 -8.06 -73.73
N GLN A 1189 30.27 -9.06 -73.23
CA GLN A 1189 31.70 -9.27 -73.53
C GLN A 1189 31.95 -10.09 -74.80
N VAL A 1190 30.95 -10.80 -75.33
CA VAL A 1190 31.05 -11.53 -76.63
C VAL A 1190 30.56 -10.65 -77.79
N LEU A 1191 29.93 -9.51 -77.50
CA LEU A 1191 29.47 -8.49 -78.46
C LEU A 1191 30.30 -7.18 -78.41
N LYS A 1192 31.52 -7.22 -77.88
CA LYS A 1192 32.50 -6.13 -77.95
C LYS A 1192 33.85 -6.62 -78.46
#